data_AF-A0A8I2YV03-F1
#
_entry.id   AF-A0A8I2YV03-F1
#
_cell.length_a   1.000
_cell.length_b   1.000
_cell.length_c   1.000
_cell.angle_alpha   90.00
_cell.angle_beta   90.00
_cell.angle_gamma   90.00
#
_symmetry.space_group_name_H-M   'P 1'
#
loop_
_entity.id
_entity.type
_entity.pdbx_description
1 polymer ?
#
loop_
_entity_poly.entity_id
_entity_poly.type
_entity_poly.pdbx_seq_one_letter_code
_entity_poly.pdbx_strand_id
1 'polypeptide(L)'
;MACHLFFAPLCVLSFGNFATADVENDRAVASMFKNMVIGQRGESRASHSTLRTTMTDPQDDADRIRAKRLAKLQAGRSNAPLPDAASPSVPAPKPAQPKRAQTLPAQQQQTSIPSVPLKRKSLPPMKLDIHTWEDETLTQIFKVTLKSSVTERSNFDIVWLKGLEAELASEGYSSTMNLTGDIADRLLISRLELDPQAMSDDLDYVSVLASLPSQMTVIQSTRCSKHLPSLKRYEISSSVTQASLCKIQKCSPNPQAQARAGPSEFVTSLLSLSALSTPLTTASSPNYILSPTEVEPFLQDLARRFEPDNEIDGVLGPVLRQLLFHSSLFRPEGLAGGDSSWRGVVGGMEALVSVKSIAVMFTRLDEWNPPHATASTFETVTLMGPLCRLGVFSREWPNIAQSYFSEPNQRPRNDVESSTVSLRGTVKSLQSSLFHIFNTLVRASPESREAVLEYFATAVKLNIKRAGMQVDPQTVASDSFMVNLQSILLSFAEPFIDSRYSKMDRIDPLYFAVSNRIDVSEETRIKATSEEAGQWVEANRGNAATPNFISEIFYLCNAMGHYGYLRTTQTYDDFAKHHDELQRHHDMINGDGSWIGVSRTHSLVYSVLRAFQKMGKIQTQQLAFRVQLLEPDFVLRFMGFTNFVSTWLIRRAGPKGLHPTPAVELPLPQEVPMSFRVLPEYILEDVVEFFLFVTRHSPDSLDLSGKDELVVFALTFMTSTWYIKNPFLKAKINEAVFYGVLPYGNAQNGIWAECLTAILWH
;
A
#
# COMPACT_ATOMS: atom_id res chain seq x y z
N MET A 1 -8.67 -28.11 -64.80
CA MET A 1 -7.33 -28.70 -64.96
C MET A 1 -6.67 -28.65 -63.58
N ALA A 2 -6.31 -29.73 -62.88
CA ALA A 2 -5.63 -30.98 -63.31
C ALA A 2 -4.18 -30.68 -63.75
N CYS A 3 -3.10 -31.27 -63.21
CA CYS A 3 -2.92 -32.30 -62.16
C CYS A 3 -1.66 -31.96 -61.31
N HIS A 4 -1.58 -32.24 -60.00
CA HIS A 4 -1.20 -33.51 -59.33
C HIS A 4 0.27 -33.98 -59.53
N LEU A 5 0.74 -34.83 -58.61
CA LEU A 5 2.09 -35.45 -58.46
C LEU A 5 3.11 -34.59 -57.67
N PHE A 6 3.87 -35.07 -56.68
CA PHE A 6 4.00 -36.42 -56.07
C PHE A 6 4.17 -36.32 -54.53
N PHE A 7 4.04 -37.43 -53.78
CA PHE A 7 4.20 -37.47 -52.33
C PHE A 7 4.92 -38.75 -51.86
N ALA A 8 6.18 -38.63 -51.42
CA ALA A 8 6.99 -39.67 -50.72
C ALA A 8 7.22 -41.00 -51.51
N PRO A 9 7.93 -42.03 -50.96
CA PRO A 9 8.77 -42.08 -49.76
C PRO A 9 10.18 -42.68 -49.99
N LEU A 10 11.09 -42.58 -48.99
CA LEU A 10 11.76 -43.74 -48.37
C LEU A 10 12.64 -43.33 -47.15
N CYS A 11 13.08 -44.31 -46.37
CA CYS A 11 13.78 -44.16 -45.09
C CYS A 11 15.20 -44.78 -45.13
N VAL A 12 15.86 -44.78 -43.96
CA VAL A 12 16.86 -45.75 -43.45
C VAL A 12 18.27 -45.20 -43.18
N LEU A 13 18.56 -45.03 -41.87
CA LEU A 13 19.84 -45.18 -41.14
C LEU A 13 21.11 -44.47 -41.65
N SER A 14 21.71 -43.66 -40.76
CA SER A 14 22.88 -44.14 -40.00
C SER A 14 22.99 -43.44 -38.64
N PHE A 15 23.26 -44.21 -37.58
CA PHE A 15 23.71 -43.71 -36.27
C PHE A 15 25.17 -44.16 -36.11
N GLY A 16 26.11 -43.22 -36.02
CA GLY A 16 27.54 -43.55 -36.04
C GLY A 16 28.43 -42.48 -35.42
N ASN A 17 28.83 -42.71 -34.18
CA ASN A 17 30.02 -42.20 -33.47
C ASN A 17 30.60 -40.82 -33.88
N PHE A 18 30.32 -39.80 -33.08
CA PHE A 18 31.38 -39.04 -32.40
C PHE A 18 31.01 -38.91 -30.92
N ALA A 19 32.00 -38.69 -30.04
CA ALA A 19 31.83 -38.82 -28.59
C ALA A 19 32.46 -37.65 -27.81
N THR A 20 32.13 -37.58 -26.52
CA THR A 20 32.57 -36.66 -25.45
C THR A 20 31.80 -35.34 -25.30
N ALA A 21 31.64 -34.93 -24.03
CA ALA A 21 30.84 -33.83 -23.45
C ALA A 21 29.31 -34.05 -23.23
N ASP A 22 28.88 -33.85 -21.97
CA ASP A 22 27.56 -33.49 -21.41
C ASP A 22 26.24 -34.10 -21.94
N VAL A 23 26.08 -35.42 -21.73
CA VAL A 23 24.85 -36.20 -22.02
C VAL A 23 23.58 -35.71 -21.28
N GLU A 24 23.69 -35.05 -20.12
CA GLU A 24 22.52 -34.53 -19.40
C GLU A 24 21.97 -33.23 -19.99
N ASN A 25 22.84 -32.34 -20.47
CA ASN A 25 22.43 -31.08 -21.08
C ASN A 25 21.75 -31.33 -22.43
N ASP A 26 22.31 -32.24 -23.25
CA ASP A 26 21.69 -32.69 -24.50
C ASP A 26 20.31 -33.32 -24.30
N ARG A 27 20.07 -34.03 -23.19
CA ARG A 27 18.73 -34.54 -22.84
C ARG A 27 17.74 -33.43 -22.52
N ALA A 28 18.15 -32.39 -21.80
CA ALA A 28 17.32 -31.23 -21.52
C ALA A 28 16.97 -30.46 -22.82
N VAL A 29 17.98 -30.20 -23.67
CA VAL A 29 17.80 -29.54 -24.97
C VAL A 29 16.90 -30.37 -25.89
N ALA A 30 17.12 -31.67 -26.02
CA ALA A 30 16.27 -32.55 -26.83
C ALA A 30 14.83 -32.65 -26.30
N SER A 31 14.64 -32.58 -24.97
CA SER A 31 13.30 -32.52 -24.35
C SER A 31 12.58 -31.21 -24.71
N MET A 32 13.24 -30.07 -24.58
CA MET A 32 12.69 -28.77 -24.99
C MET A 32 12.38 -28.73 -26.49
N PHE A 33 13.28 -29.22 -27.34
CA PHE A 33 13.10 -29.25 -28.79
C PHE A 33 11.89 -30.12 -29.19
N LYS A 34 11.70 -31.25 -28.50
CA LYS A 34 10.54 -32.14 -28.69
C LYS A 34 9.23 -31.43 -28.32
N ASN A 35 9.21 -30.68 -27.23
CA ASN A 35 8.02 -29.91 -26.82
C ASN A 35 7.72 -28.76 -27.79
N MET A 36 8.74 -28.04 -28.26
CA MET A 36 8.61 -26.95 -29.24
C MET A 36 8.02 -27.44 -30.57
N VAL A 37 8.51 -28.56 -31.10
CA VAL A 37 8.01 -29.19 -32.34
C VAL A 37 6.60 -29.78 -32.17
N ILE A 38 6.22 -30.19 -30.96
CA ILE A 38 4.85 -30.61 -30.65
C ILE A 38 3.89 -29.41 -30.62
N GLY A 39 4.30 -28.27 -30.06
CA GLY A 39 3.52 -27.02 -30.05
C GLY A 39 3.13 -26.55 -31.45
N GLN A 40 4.12 -26.37 -32.34
CA GLN A 40 3.88 -25.91 -33.72
C GLN A 40 3.01 -26.88 -34.55
N ARG A 41 3.02 -28.19 -34.22
CA ARG A 41 2.11 -29.19 -34.83
C ARG A 41 0.66 -29.06 -34.38
N GLY A 42 0.38 -28.37 -33.28
CA GLY A 42 -0.98 -27.98 -32.90
C GLY A 42 -1.50 -26.84 -33.78
N GLU A 43 -0.72 -25.76 -33.89
CA GLU A 43 -1.10 -24.54 -34.60
C GLU A 43 -1.28 -24.78 -36.11
N SER A 44 -0.29 -25.41 -36.75
CA SER A 44 -0.31 -25.67 -38.21
C SER A 44 -1.39 -26.67 -38.66
N ARG A 45 -2.20 -27.22 -37.74
CA ARG A 45 -3.32 -28.14 -38.04
C ARG A 45 -4.70 -27.52 -37.84
N ALA A 46 -4.78 -26.30 -37.30
CA ALA A 46 -6.05 -25.56 -37.14
C ALA A 46 -6.48 -24.82 -38.42
N SER A 47 -5.55 -24.53 -39.32
CA SER A 47 -5.72 -23.59 -40.43
C SER A 47 -5.82 -24.28 -41.81
N HIS A 48 -6.72 -25.25 -42.01
CA HIS A 48 -7.38 -25.55 -43.30
C HIS A 48 -8.39 -26.73 -43.18
N SER A 49 -9.66 -26.42 -42.91
CA SER A 49 -10.77 -27.40 -43.06
C SER A 49 -12.12 -26.72 -43.34
N THR A 50 -12.28 -26.16 -44.54
CA THR A 50 -13.55 -25.53 -44.97
C THR A 50 -14.61 -26.59 -45.30
N LEU A 51 -15.23 -27.18 -44.27
CA LEU A 51 -16.43 -27.99 -44.40
C LEU A 51 -17.67 -27.15 -44.12
N ARG A 52 -18.63 -27.16 -45.05
CA ARG A 52 -19.98 -26.63 -44.80
C ARG A 52 -20.64 -27.45 -43.69
N THR A 53 -21.01 -26.82 -42.61
CA THR A 53 -21.96 -27.34 -41.62
C THR A 53 -22.86 -26.19 -41.20
N THR A 54 -24.13 -26.48 -40.96
CA THR A 54 -25.18 -25.49 -40.69
C THR A 54 -24.88 -24.66 -39.45
N MET A 55 -25.02 -23.33 -39.54
CA MET A 55 -25.07 -22.48 -38.35
C MET A 55 -26.23 -22.96 -37.47
N THR A 56 -25.91 -23.27 -36.22
CA THR A 56 -26.86 -23.52 -35.13
C THR A 56 -26.77 -22.36 -34.16
N ASP A 57 -27.91 -21.95 -33.62
CA ASP A 57 -28.03 -20.80 -32.73
C ASP A 57 -27.26 -21.07 -31.41
N PRO A 58 -26.41 -20.15 -30.92
CA PRO A 58 -25.79 -20.27 -29.60
C PRO A 58 -26.78 -20.53 -28.46
N GLN A 59 -28.03 -20.05 -28.59
CA GLN A 59 -29.11 -20.30 -27.65
C GLN A 59 -29.57 -21.78 -27.65
N ASP A 60 -29.64 -22.40 -28.83
CA ASP A 60 -30.08 -23.79 -29.00
C ASP A 60 -29.05 -24.76 -28.45
N ASP A 61 -27.75 -24.51 -28.66
CA ASP A 61 -26.69 -25.32 -28.04
C ASP A 61 -26.58 -25.05 -26.51
N ALA A 62 -26.91 -23.86 -26.03
CA ALA A 62 -27.02 -23.56 -24.60
C ALA A 62 -28.15 -24.35 -23.93
N ASP A 63 -29.37 -24.38 -24.51
CA ASP A 63 -30.48 -25.17 -23.98
C ASP A 63 -30.28 -26.68 -24.22
N ARG A 64 -29.52 -27.10 -25.22
CA ARG A 64 -29.07 -28.50 -25.42
C ARG A 64 -28.02 -28.94 -24.39
N ILE A 65 -27.14 -28.03 -23.95
CA ILE A 65 -26.25 -28.23 -22.78
C ILE A 65 -27.08 -28.27 -21.49
N ARG A 66 -28.10 -27.41 -21.35
CA ARG A 66 -29.03 -27.41 -20.22
C ARG A 66 -29.82 -28.71 -20.12
N ALA A 67 -30.33 -29.22 -21.24
CA ALA A 67 -31.00 -30.51 -21.36
C ALA A 67 -30.06 -31.68 -21.00
N LYS A 68 -28.80 -31.66 -21.47
CA LYS A 68 -27.79 -32.67 -21.05
C LYS A 68 -27.48 -32.60 -19.55
N ARG A 69 -27.44 -31.40 -18.94
CA ARG A 69 -27.26 -31.24 -17.49
C ARG A 69 -28.47 -31.73 -16.70
N LEU A 70 -29.70 -31.45 -17.17
CA LEU A 70 -30.96 -31.96 -16.60
C LEU A 70 -31.05 -33.49 -16.69
N ALA A 71 -30.78 -34.08 -17.86
CA ALA A 71 -30.76 -35.53 -18.04
C ALA A 71 -29.73 -36.23 -17.11
N LYS A 72 -28.55 -35.60 -16.92
CA LYS A 72 -27.52 -36.12 -16.00
C LYS A 72 -27.89 -35.97 -14.51
N LEU A 73 -28.80 -35.06 -14.16
CA LEU A 73 -29.41 -34.97 -12.82
C LEU A 73 -30.58 -35.96 -12.65
N GLN A 74 -31.34 -36.26 -13.71
CA GLN A 74 -32.45 -37.21 -13.69
C GLN A 74 -31.98 -38.69 -13.65
N ALA A 75 -30.79 -39.00 -14.18
CA ALA A 75 -30.18 -40.33 -14.04
C ALA A 75 -29.80 -40.73 -12.60
N GLY A 76 -30.02 -39.85 -11.61
CA GLY A 76 -29.54 -39.98 -10.23
C GLY A 76 -30.62 -40.05 -9.15
N ARG A 77 -31.87 -40.43 -9.46
CA ARG A 77 -32.93 -40.68 -8.45
C ARG A 77 -33.93 -41.73 -8.90
N SER A 78 -34.18 -42.73 -8.04
CA SER A 78 -35.26 -43.71 -8.19
C SER A 78 -36.50 -43.32 -7.36
N ASN A 79 -37.64 -43.83 -7.82
CA ASN A 79 -39.00 -43.74 -7.25
C ASN A 79 -39.71 -42.36 -7.28
N ALA A 80 -41.00 -42.44 -7.63
CA ALA A 80 -41.96 -41.35 -7.82
C ALA A 80 -43.17 -41.57 -6.84
N PRO A 81 -44.37 -40.94 -6.92
CA PRO A 81 -45.08 -40.37 -8.09
C PRO A 81 -45.56 -38.90 -7.95
N LEU A 82 -46.33 -38.45 -8.95
CA LEU A 82 -46.79 -37.07 -9.21
C LEU A 82 -48.13 -36.71 -8.51
N PRO A 83 -48.58 -35.44 -8.65
CA PRO A 83 -49.87 -35.21 -9.31
C PRO A 83 -49.85 -34.15 -10.43
N ASP A 84 -50.98 -34.01 -11.15
CA ASP A 84 -51.14 -33.29 -12.44
C ASP A 84 -52.00 -32.00 -12.39
N ALA A 85 -51.86 -31.19 -13.46
CA ALA A 85 -52.86 -30.32 -14.11
C ALA A 85 -53.64 -29.17 -13.38
N ALA A 86 -53.14 -27.93 -13.56
CA ALA A 86 -53.81 -26.77 -14.18
C ALA A 86 -55.19 -26.18 -13.75
N SER A 87 -55.15 -24.97 -13.14
CA SER A 87 -55.90 -23.73 -13.52
C SER A 87 -57.45 -23.63 -13.31
N PRO A 88 -58.10 -22.42 -13.37
CA PRO A 88 -57.62 -21.03 -13.56
C PRO A 88 -58.13 -19.94 -12.54
N SER A 89 -57.69 -18.66 -12.71
CA SER A 89 -58.39 -17.35 -12.43
C SER A 89 -57.69 -16.21 -11.59
N VAL A 90 -56.89 -15.37 -12.27
CA VAL A 90 -56.90 -13.86 -12.40
C VAL A 90 -57.69 -12.98 -11.37
N PRO A 91 -57.27 -11.75 -10.93
CA PRO A 91 -55.92 -11.13 -10.68
C PRO A 91 -55.78 -10.16 -9.44
N ALA A 92 -54.52 -9.83 -9.04
CA ALA A 92 -54.05 -8.54 -8.41
C ALA A 92 -54.64 -8.05 -7.04
N PRO A 93 -54.10 -7.00 -6.34
CA PRO A 93 -52.92 -6.15 -6.58
C PRO A 93 -51.90 -6.06 -5.39
N LYS A 94 -50.95 -5.10 -5.46
CA LYS A 94 -50.00 -4.64 -4.41
C LYS A 94 -50.63 -3.54 -3.50
N PRO A 95 -49.89 -2.80 -2.63
CA PRO A 95 -49.17 -3.19 -1.40
C PRO A 95 -49.50 -2.27 -0.18
N ALA A 96 -49.02 -2.58 1.05
CA ALA A 96 -48.95 -1.58 2.14
C ALA A 96 -47.93 -1.88 3.27
N GLN A 97 -47.37 -0.79 3.82
CA GLN A 97 -46.72 -0.60 5.13
C GLN A 97 -47.24 0.75 5.68
N PRO A 98 -46.93 1.22 6.91
CA PRO A 98 -46.67 0.52 8.19
C PRO A 98 -47.48 1.19 9.37
N LYS A 99 -47.34 0.69 10.63
CA LYS A 99 -47.02 1.53 11.83
C LYS A 99 -47.01 0.79 13.19
N ARG A 100 -45.98 1.13 13.98
CA ARG A 100 -45.81 1.27 15.46
C ARG A 100 -47.01 0.95 16.39
N ALA A 101 -46.75 0.28 17.53
CA ALA A 101 -47.73 -0.02 18.58
C ALA A 101 -47.20 0.21 20.03
N GLN A 102 -48.08 0.67 20.93
CA GLN A 102 -47.90 1.03 22.35
C GLN A 102 -49.30 1.02 23.04
N THR A 103 -49.59 0.75 24.32
CA THR A 103 -48.87 0.20 25.52
C THR A 103 -49.86 -0.06 26.69
N LEU A 104 -49.64 -1.11 27.53
CA LEU A 104 -50.14 -1.28 28.93
C LEU A 104 -51.67 -1.50 29.19
N PRO A 105 -52.16 -1.90 30.40
CA PRO A 105 -51.54 -2.57 31.58
C PRO A 105 -52.33 -3.80 32.20
N ALA A 106 -51.71 -4.51 33.18
CA ALA A 106 -52.38 -5.31 34.27
C ALA A 106 -53.07 -6.67 33.86
N GLN A 107 -53.57 -7.63 34.69
CA GLN A 107 -53.46 -8.14 36.10
C GLN A 107 -54.31 -9.49 36.21
N GLN A 108 -54.55 -10.28 37.29
CA GLN A 108 -54.18 -10.42 38.74
C GLN A 108 -54.54 -11.86 39.27
N GLN A 109 -53.91 -12.35 40.37
CA GLN A 109 -54.37 -13.41 41.34
C GLN A 109 -54.67 -14.87 40.82
N GLN A 110 -54.55 -16.00 41.55
CA GLN A 110 -54.06 -16.37 42.91
C GLN A 110 -53.79 -17.92 43.08
N THR A 111 -53.26 -18.32 44.27
CA THR A 111 -53.11 -19.70 44.86
C THR A 111 -51.91 -20.57 44.42
N SER A 112 -51.28 -21.45 45.23
CA SER A 112 -51.40 -21.81 46.69
C SER A 112 -50.02 -22.13 47.33
N ILE A 113 -49.94 -22.47 48.64
CA ILE A 113 -48.71 -22.52 49.48
C ILE A 113 -48.61 -23.80 50.34
N PRO A 114 -47.40 -24.42 50.49
CA PRO A 114 -47.02 -25.26 51.64
C PRO A 114 -45.98 -24.58 52.57
N SER A 115 -45.79 -25.09 53.79
CA SER A 115 -45.29 -24.33 54.96
C SER A 115 -43.79 -24.47 55.34
N VAL A 116 -43.36 -23.52 56.19
CA VAL A 116 -42.03 -23.18 56.74
C VAL A 116 -41.71 -24.08 57.96
N PRO A 117 -40.46 -24.54 58.26
CA PRO A 117 -39.41 -23.63 58.79
C PRO A 117 -37.91 -23.98 58.63
N LEU A 118 -37.06 -22.93 58.52
CA LEU A 118 -36.14 -22.51 59.60
C LEU A 118 -35.38 -21.20 59.26
N LYS A 119 -34.87 -20.52 60.30
CA LYS A 119 -34.20 -19.20 60.18
C LYS A 119 -32.86 -19.31 59.44
N ARG A 120 -32.73 -18.72 58.25
CA ARG A 120 -31.41 -18.41 57.68
C ARG A 120 -30.83 -17.20 58.43
N LYS A 121 -29.66 -17.35 59.07
CA LYS A 121 -28.94 -16.21 59.66
C LYS A 121 -28.61 -15.22 58.55
N SER A 122 -28.81 -13.93 58.79
CA SER A 122 -28.15 -12.89 58.02
C SER A 122 -26.64 -13.04 58.22
N LEU A 123 -25.89 -13.27 57.14
CA LEU A 123 -24.44 -13.08 57.18
C LEU A 123 -24.17 -11.60 57.49
N PRO A 124 -23.24 -11.28 58.40
CA PRO A 124 -22.79 -9.90 58.55
C PRO A 124 -22.14 -9.43 57.23
N PRO A 125 -22.07 -8.12 56.96
CA PRO A 125 -21.26 -7.64 55.85
C PRO A 125 -19.83 -8.14 56.05
N MET A 126 -19.24 -8.73 55.01
CA MET A 126 -17.81 -9.04 55.03
C MET A 126 -17.06 -7.73 55.24
N LYS A 127 -16.34 -7.64 56.37
CA LYS A 127 -15.27 -6.66 56.51
C LYS A 127 -14.23 -7.04 55.47
N LEU A 128 -14.14 -6.27 54.40
CA LEU A 128 -12.99 -6.33 53.50
C LEU A 128 -11.81 -5.84 54.31
N ASP A 129 -10.97 -6.76 54.79
CA ASP A 129 -9.70 -6.40 55.37
C ASP A 129 -8.79 -5.88 54.24
N ILE A 130 -8.39 -4.62 54.38
CA ILE A 130 -7.73 -3.89 53.30
C ILE A 130 -6.36 -4.49 53.02
N HIS A 131 -5.64 -4.94 54.05
CA HIS A 131 -4.27 -5.44 53.92
C HIS A 131 -4.16 -6.88 53.39
N THR A 132 -5.19 -7.73 53.56
CA THR A 132 -5.26 -9.01 52.85
C THR A 132 -5.79 -8.84 51.43
N TRP A 133 -6.76 -7.95 51.20
CA TRP A 133 -7.17 -7.58 49.84
C TRP A 133 -6.01 -6.99 49.02
N GLU A 134 -5.14 -6.19 49.65
CA GLU A 134 -3.94 -5.61 49.06
C GLU A 134 -2.86 -6.68 48.75
N ASP A 135 -2.55 -7.58 49.71
CA ASP A 135 -1.65 -8.72 49.53
C ASP A 135 -2.08 -9.60 48.35
N GLU A 136 -3.36 -10.00 48.31
CA GLU A 136 -3.96 -10.80 47.23
C GLU A 136 -3.96 -10.05 45.90
N THR A 137 -4.32 -8.76 45.89
CA THR A 137 -4.40 -7.95 44.68
C THR A 137 -3.02 -7.75 44.06
N LEU A 138 -2.00 -7.37 44.84
CA LEU A 138 -0.63 -7.21 44.35
C LEU A 138 -0.02 -8.54 43.91
N THR A 139 -0.30 -9.63 44.63
CA THR A 139 0.13 -10.99 44.27
C THR A 139 -0.42 -11.41 42.91
N GLN A 140 -1.72 -11.20 42.66
CA GLN A 140 -2.35 -11.56 41.38
C GLN A 140 -2.00 -10.61 40.23
N ILE A 141 -1.80 -9.32 40.52
CA ILE A 141 -1.40 -8.30 39.54
C ILE A 141 0.01 -8.58 39.03
N PHE A 142 1.02 -8.56 39.90
CA PHE A 142 2.42 -8.68 39.49
C PHE A 142 2.89 -10.13 39.29
N LYS A 143 2.09 -11.12 39.71
CA LYS A 143 2.45 -12.55 39.76
C LYS A 143 3.71 -12.81 40.58
N VAL A 144 3.76 -12.22 41.77
CA VAL A 144 4.89 -12.33 42.70
C VAL A 144 4.47 -12.61 44.14
N THR A 145 5.40 -13.14 44.93
CA THR A 145 5.25 -13.28 46.37
C THR A 145 6.61 -13.18 47.07
N LEU A 146 6.59 -12.80 48.35
CA LEU A 146 7.74 -12.92 49.26
C LEU A 146 7.74 -14.26 50.03
N LYS A 147 6.72 -15.11 49.83
CA LYS A 147 6.45 -16.30 50.65
C LYS A 147 6.58 -17.58 49.79
N SER A 148 7.69 -18.31 49.86
CA SER A 148 7.94 -19.53 49.03
C SER A 148 6.74 -20.51 48.98
N SER A 149 6.11 -20.77 50.12
CA SER A 149 4.95 -21.66 50.23
C SER A 149 3.70 -21.23 49.42
N VAL A 150 3.65 -20.00 48.90
CA VAL A 150 2.62 -19.55 47.95
C VAL A 150 3.00 -19.93 46.51
N THR A 151 4.27 -19.76 46.15
CA THR A 151 4.84 -20.20 44.85
C THR A 151 4.68 -21.70 44.65
N GLU A 152 5.06 -22.51 45.65
CA GLU A 152 4.89 -23.96 45.65
C GLU A 152 3.42 -24.38 45.40
N ARG A 153 2.47 -23.77 46.13
CA ARG A 153 1.03 -24.04 45.99
C ARG A 153 0.45 -23.58 44.65
N SER A 154 1.09 -22.62 43.98
CA SER A 154 0.68 -22.12 42.67
C SER A 154 1.20 -22.96 41.49
N ASN A 155 1.92 -24.05 41.74
CA ASN A 155 2.74 -24.75 40.74
C ASN A 155 3.67 -23.78 39.97
N PHE A 156 4.26 -22.84 40.71
CA PHE A 156 5.21 -21.83 40.20
C PHE A 156 4.65 -20.79 39.18
N ASP A 157 3.32 -20.61 39.10
CA ASP A 157 2.66 -19.50 38.38
C ASP A 157 2.88 -18.13 39.07
N ILE A 158 3.04 -18.12 40.40
CA ILE A 158 3.38 -16.95 41.21
C ILE A 158 4.86 -17.05 41.58
N VAL A 159 5.65 -16.02 41.27
CA VAL A 159 7.12 -16.07 41.37
C VAL A 159 7.63 -15.55 42.71
N TRP A 160 8.50 -16.32 43.37
CA TRP A 160 9.11 -15.95 44.65
C TRP A 160 10.30 -14.99 44.45
N LEU A 161 10.24 -13.82 45.07
CA LEU A 161 11.29 -12.79 44.99
C LEU A 161 12.31 -12.92 46.14
N LYS A 162 13.03 -14.05 46.20
CA LYS A 162 14.00 -14.38 47.26
C LYS A 162 15.00 -13.26 47.57
N GLY A 163 15.52 -12.57 46.55
CA GLY A 163 16.46 -11.46 46.73
C GLY A 163 15.85 -10.28 47.50
N LEU A 164 14.62 -9.88 47.13
CA LEU A 164 13.91 -8.79 47.78
C LEU A 164 13.39 -9.17 49.18
N GLU A 165 13.05 -10.45 49.42
CA GLU A 165 12.75 -10.95 50.76
C GLU A 165 13.96 -10.78 51.70
N ALA A 166 15.17 -11.14 51.23
CA ALA A 166 16.40 -10.97 51.99
C ALA A 166 16.78 -9.49 52.21
N GLU A 167 16.56 -8.64 51.20
CA GLU A 167 16.76 -7.19 51.27
C GLU A 167 15.84 -6.56 52.34
N LEU A 168 14.53 -6.82 52.28
CA LEU A 168 13.54 -6.34 53.25
C LEU A 168 13.79 -6.89 54.67
N ALA A 169 14.21 -8.15 54.79
CA ALA A 169 14.61 -8.73 56.08
C ALA A 169 15.84 -8.02 56.68
N SER A 170 16.79 -7.56 55.85
CA SER A 170 17.96 -6.80 56.31
C SER A 170 17.62 -5.38 56.78
N GLU A 171 16.54 -4.80 56.26
CA GLU A 171 15.98 -3.51 56.69
C GLU A 171 15.12 -3.61 57.96
N GLY A 172 14.89 -4.82 58.47
CA GLY A 172 14.11 -5.06 59.69
C GLY A 172 12.62 -5.32 59.48
N TYR A 173 12.18 -5.51 58.23
CA TYR A 173 10.83 -6.01 57.96
C TYR A 173 10.73 -7.52 58.26
N SER A 174 9.54 -7.99 58.64
CA SER A 174 9.31 -9.42 58.90
C SER A 174 9.19 -10.20 57.58
N SER A 175 9.82 -11.38 57.49
CA SER A 175 9.66 -12.32 56.36
C SER A 175 8.21 -12.78 56.13
N THR A 176 7.29 -12.51 57.07
CA THR A 176 5.86 -12.78 56.94
C THR A 176 5.03 -11.59 56.42
N MET A 177 5.67 -10.46 56.08
CA MET A 177 5.01 -9.23 55.63
C MET A 177 4.11 -9.46 54.41
N ASN A 178 2.99 -8.73 54.37
CA ASN A 178 2.08 -8.69 53.23
C ASN A 178 2.57 -7.67 52.19
N LEU A 179 2.29 -7.94 50.92
CA LEU A 179 2.53 -6.98 49.84
C LEU A 179 1.67 -5.74 50.09
N THR A 180 2.28 -4.57 49.96
CA THR A 180 1.66 -3.25 50.19
C THR A 180 2.07 -2.29 49.08
N GLY A 181 1.26 -1.25 48.84
CA GLY A 181 1.51 -0.25 47.81
C GLY A 181 2.90 0.37 47.90
N ASP A 182 3.38 0.64 49.12
CA ASP A 182 4.67 1.25 49.43
C ASP A 182 5.89 0.44 48.90
N ILE A 183 5.73 -0.87 48.69
CA ILE A 183 6.79 -1.74 48.13
C ILE A 183 6.50 -2.21 46.70
N ALA A 184 5.41 -1.76 46.06
CA ALA A 184 5.03 -2.14 44.70
C ALA A 184 6.15 -1.90 43.67
N ASP A 185 6.91 -0.81 43.86
CA ASP A 185 8.04 -0.42 43.02
C ASP A 185 9.17 -1.44 43.09
N ARG A 186 9.56 -1.82 44.32
CA ARG A 186 10.62 -2.81 44.59
C ARG A 186 10.20 -4.18 44.10
N LEU A 187 8.95 -4.59 44.39
CA LEU A 187 8.35 -5.83 43.88
C LEU A 187 8.44 -5.90 42.35
N LEU A 188 8.12 -4.82 41.64
CA LEU A 188 8.20 -4.77 40.19
C LEU A 188 9.63 -4.72 39.66
N ILE A 189 10.53 -3.94 40.27
CA ILE A 189 11.95 -3.85 39.87
C ILE A 189 12.61 -5.22 40.01
N SER A 190 12.57 -5.83 41.20
CA SER A 190 13.14 -7.16 41.43
C SER A 190 12.48 -8.24 40.56
N ARG A 191 11.18 -8.11 40.24
CA ARG A 191 10.49 -9.02 39.31
C ARG A 191 10.97 -8.88 37.86
N LEU A 192 11.22 -7.64 37.42
CA LEU A 192 11.76 -7.35 36.09
C LEU A 192 13.24 -7.75 36.00
N GLU A 193 13.99 -7.69 37.10
CA GLU A 193 15.43 -8.01 37.16
C GLU A 193 15.74 -9.51 37.08
N LEU A 194 14.78 -10.40 37.34
CA LEU A 194 14.97 -11.84 37.17
C LEU A 194 15.31 -12.21 35.72
N ASP A 195 16.45 -12.87 35.54
CA ASP A 195 16.88 -13.48 34.28
C ASP A 195 16.60 -14.98 34.30
N PRO A 196 15.72 -15.51 33.42
CA PRO A 196 15.47 -16.96 33.28
C PRO A 196 16.70 -17.79 32.88
N GLN A 197 17.80 -17.17 32.43
CA GLN A 197 19.04 -17.85 32.07
C GLN A 197 20.17 -17.69 33.11
N ALA A 198 19.90 -17.05 34.25
CA ALA A 198 20.86 -16.95 35.34
C ALA A 198 21.15 -18.33 35.95
N MET A 199 22.43 -18.71 35.99
CA MET A 199 22.88 -19.87 36.75
C MET A 199 22.79 -19.58 38.25
N SER A 200 22.23 -20.54 39.00
CA SER A 200 22.06 -20.48 40.45
C SER A 200 22.41 -21.83 41.05
N ASP A 201 23.23 -21.86 42.11
CA ASP A 201 23.56 -23.09 42.85
C ASP A 201 22.46 -23.50 43.85
N ASP A 202 21.46 -22.63 44.05
CA ASP A 202 20.33 -22.83 44.95
C ASP A 202 19.20 -23.64 44.27
N LEU A 203 19.10 -24.92 44.61
CA LEU A 203 18.14 -25.88 44.03
C LEU A 203 16.68 -25.42 44.09
N ASP A 204 16.26 -24.81 45.20
CA ASP A 204 14.88 -24.36 45.37
C ASP A 204 14.60 -23.18 44.41
N TYR A 205 15.56 -22.27 44.28
CA TYR A 205 15.46 -21.11 43.39
C TYR A 205 15.64 -21.45 41.91
N VAL A 206 16.42 -22.49 41.56
CA VAL A 206 16.51 -23.02 40.18
C VAL A 206 15.14 -23.48 39.69
N SER A 207 14.28 -24.06 40.55
CA SER A 207 12.92 -24.43 40.16
C SER A 207 12.04 -23.21 39.83
N VAL A 208 12.25 -22.08 40.53
CA VAL A 208 11.57 -20.81 40.28
C VAL A 208 12.07 -20.17 38.98
N LEU A 209 13.38 -20.17 38.72
CA LEU A 209 13.94 -19.65 37.46
C LEU A 209 13.52 -20.50 36.25
N ALA A 210 13.45 -21.82 36.41
CA ALA A 210 13.00 -22.74 35.36
C ALA A 210 11.49 -22.69 35.06
N SER A 211 10.66 -22.15 35.96
CA SER A 211 9.23 -21.89 35.69
C SER A 211 8.99 -20.58 34.92
N LEU A 212 10.00 -19.70 34.85
CA LEU A 212 9.88 -18.45 34.12
C LEU A 212 9.76 -18.72 32.61
N PRO A 213 8.89 -17.99 31.89
CA PRO A 213 8.89 -18.04 30.42
C PRO A 213 10.29 -17.73 29.88
N SER A 214 10.77 -18.56 28.94
CA SER A 214 12.12 -18.46 28.35
C SER A 214 12.41 -17.14 27.60
N GLN A 215 11.39 -16.29 27.47
CA GLN A 215 11.43 -14.90 27.01
C GLN A 215 10.54 -14.07 27.95
N MET A 216 11.07 -13.72 29.12
CA MET A 216 10.34 -12.89 30.08
C MET A 216 10.20 -11.46 29.56
N THR A 217 8.96 -11.03 29.35
CA THR A 217 8.62 -9.79 28.63
C THR A 217 8.31 -8.67 29.62
N VAL A 218 8.87 -7.47 29.44
CA VAL A 218 8.59 -6.28 30.28
C VAL A 218 7.09 -5.93 30.23
N ILE A 219 6.46 -6.14 29.07
CA ILE A 219 5.03 -5.93 28.82
C ILE A 219 4.14 -6.94 29.58
N GLN A 220 4.64 -8.14 29.88
CA GLN A 220 3.90 -9.11 30.69
C GLN A 220 3.72 -8.58 32.13
N SER A 221 4.70 -7.83 32.64
CA SER A 221 4.62 -7.08 33.90
C SER A 221 3.76 -5.81 33.84
N THR A 222 3.31 -5.36 32.65
CA THR A 222 2.38 -4.22 32.51
C THR A 222 0.93 -4.65 32.22
N ARG A 223 0.65 -5.93 31.95
CA ARG A 223 -0.75 -6.46 31.92
C ARG A 223 -1.48 -6.30 33.25
N CYS A 224 -0.74 -6.05 34.34
CA CYS A 224 -1.17 -5.40 35.59
C CYS A 224 -2.19 -4.26 35.39
N SER A 225 -2.04 -3.49 34.31
CA SER A 225 -2.90 -2.35 33.95
C SER A 225 -4.38 -2.71 33.71
N LYS A 226 -4.73 -4.00 33.55
CA LYS A 226 -6.13 -4.46 33.57
C LYS A 226 -6.85 -4.16 34.90
N HIS A 227 -6.11 -3.85 35.96
CA HIS A 227 -6.61 -3.36 37.23
C HIS A 227 -6.23 -1.89 37.54
N LEU A 228 -5.73 -1.12 36.55
CA LEU A 228 -5.37 0.30 36.73
C LEU A 228 -6.53 1.18 37.26
N PRO A 229 -7.82 0.96 36.90
CA PRO A 229 -8.94 1.68 37.52
C PRO A 229 -9.04 1.47 39.04
N SER A 230 -8.54 0.36 39.57
CA SER A 230 -8.42 0.12 41.02
C SER A 230 -7.23 0.86 41.62
N LEU A 231 -6.08 0.86 40.93
CA LEU A 231 -4.82 1.47 41.37
C LEU A 231 -4.83 3.01 41.32
N LYS A 232 -5.71 3.64 40.53
CA LYS A 232 -5.92 5.10 40.52
C LYS A 232 -6.34 5.72 41.88
N ARG A 233 -6.55 4.90 42.92
CA ARG A 233 -6.77 5.35 44.31
C ARG A 233 -5.51 5.54 45.15
N TYR A 234 -4.33 5.13 44.66
CA TYR A 234 -3.12 5.01 45.49
C TYR A 234 -1.82 5.55 44.83
N GLU A 235 -1.91 6.37 43.77
CA GLU A 235 -0.78 7.03 43.08
C GLU A 235 0.31 6.14 42.42
N ILE A 236 0.35 4.83 42.69
CA ILE A 236 1.26 3.78 42.16
C ILE A 236 1.43 3.77 40.62
N SER A 237 0.52 4.41 39.87
CA SER A 237 0.64 4.57 38.41
C SER A 237 1.88 5.37 37.98
N SER A 238 2.46 6.19 38.87
CA SER A 238 3.62 7.04 38.60
C SER A 238 4.95 6.30 38.64
N SER A 239 5.06 5.17 39.35
CA SER A 239 6.30 4.41 39.51
C SER A 239 6.37 3.14 38.68
N VAL A 240 5.24 2.42 38.55
CA VAL A 240 5.16 1.13 37.83
C VAL A 240 5.67 1.24 36.39
N THR A 241 5.22 2.23 35.62
CA THR A 241 5.76 2.44 34.27
C THR A 241 7.22 2.91 34.32
N GLN A 242 7.63 3.64 35.36
CA GLN A 242 9.01 4.16 35.50
C GLN A 242 10.03 3.02 35.63
N ALA A 243 9.73 1.95 36.38
CA ALA A 243 10.57 0.76 36.47
C ALA A 243 10.71 0.05 35.11
N SER A 244 9.58 -0.20 34.41
CA SER A 244 9.56 -0.80 33.07
C SER A 244 10.38 0.01 32.06
N LEU A 245 10.29 1.35 32.12
CA LEU A 245 10.96 2.26 31.21
C LEU A 245 12.43 2.52 31.59
N CYS A 246 12.79 2.41 32.86
CA CYS A 246 14.18 2.46 33.28
C CYS A 246 15.00 1.29 32.69
N LYS A 247 14.37 0.12 32.48
CA LYS A 247 14.98 -0.99 31.71
C LYS A 247 15.04 -0.73 30.19
N ILE A 248 14.17 0.11 29.63
CA ILE A 248 14.27 0.55 28.23
C ILE A 248 15.45 1.53 28.05
N GLN A 249 15.68 2.40 29.04
CA GLN A 249 16.68 3.48 28.97
C GLN A 249 18.10 3.06 29.40
N LYS A 250 18.27 2.14 30.37
CA LYS A 250 19.57 1.73 30.91
C LYS A 250 20.32 0.64 30.10
N CYS A 251 19.82 0.21 28.94
CA CYS A 251 20.42 -0.87 28.14
C CYS A 251 21.64 -0.42 27.29
N SER A 252 22.65 0.15 27.95
CA SER A 252 24.03 0.31 27.46
C SER A 252 24.92 0.65 28.68
N PRO A 253 26.10 0.02 28.91
CA PRO A 253 27.02 -0.44 27.85
C PRO A 253 27.75 -1.78 28.16
N ASN A 254 27.21 -2.94 27.76
CA ASN A 254 28.00 -4.20 27.75
C ASN A 254 27.70 -5.08 26.50
N PRO A 255 28.65 -5.28 25.55
CA PRO A 255 28.29 -5.67 24.18
C PRO A 255 27.81 -7.11 23.94
N GLN A 256 27.87 -8.04 24.90
CA GLN A 256 27.78 -9.48 24.62
C GLN A 256 26.63 -10.24 25.32
N ALA A 257 25.78 -9.59 26.11
CA ALA A 257 24.66 -10.25 26.81
C ALA A 257 23.31 -9.49 26.78
N GLN A 258 23.26 -8.24 26.33
CA GLN A 258 22.14 -7.33 26.59
C GLN A 258 21.15 -7.18 25.40
N ALA A 259 20.56 -8.29 24.95
CA ALA A 259 19.80 -8.33 23.68
C ALA A 259 18.26 -8.43 23.84
N ARG A 260 17.53 -7.50 23.19
CA ARG A 260 16.15 -7.67 22.63
C ARG A 260 14.91 -7.67 23.56
N ALA A 261 14.95 -7.02 24.73
CA ALA A 261 13.74 -6.82 25.55
C ALA A 261 12.80 -5.70 25.01
N GLY A 262 12.46 -4.73 25.86
CA GLY A 262 11.35 -3.76 25.72
C GLY A 262 10.93 -3.29 24.31
N PRO A 263 11.76 -2.57 23.54
CA PRO A 263 11.33 -2.02 22.24
C PRO A 263 10.91 -3.10 21.24
N SER A 264 11.66 -4.22 21.17
CA SER A 264 11.38 -5.33 20.25
C SER A 264 10.17 -6.17 20.69
N GLU A 265 9.91 -6.27 22.00
CA GLU A 265 8.66 -6.83 22.53
C GLU A 265 7.44 -5.99 22.11
N PHE A 266 7.57 -4.66 22.16
CA PHE A 266 6.48 -3.77 21.79
C PHE A 266 6.25 -3.74 20.27
N VAL A 267 7.30 -3.73 19.45
CA VAL A 267 7.19 -3.95 17.99
C VAL A 267 6.51 -5.30 17.70
N THR A 268 6.84 -6.37 18.42
CA THR A 268 6.16 -7.67 18.27
C THR A 268 4.65 -7.56 18.53
N SER A 269 4.24 -6.77 19.54
CA SER A 269 2.82 -6.50 19.79
C SER A 269 2.17 -5.67 18.68
N LEU A 270 2.84 -4.62 18.18
CA LEU A 270 2.36 -3.78 17.08
C LEU A 270 2.20 -4.56 15.77
N LEU A 271 3.14 -5.45 15.43
CA LEU A 271 3.06 -6.34 14.26
C LEU A 271 1.86 -7.31 14.30
N SER A 272 1.33 -7.61 15.49
CA SER A 272 0.18 -8.48 15.70
C SER A 272 -1.19 -7.80 15.50
N LEU A 273 -1.24 -6.46 15.37
CA LEU A 273 -2.49 -5.70 15.26
C LEU A 273 -3.26 -5.97 13.96
N SER A 274 -2.56 -6.35 12.88
CA SER A 274 -3.23 -6.70 11.63
C SER A 274 -3.79 -8.13 11.72
N ALA A 275 -5.10 -8.28 11.57
CA ALA A 275 -5.78 -9.58 11.53
C ALA A 275 -5.37 -10.46 10.32
N LEU A 276 -4.49 -9.96 9.44
CA LEU A 276 -3.90 -10.67 8.32
C LEU A 276 -2.41 -11.03 8.52
N SER A 277 -1.76 -10.55 9.59
CA SER A 277 -0.37 -10.92 9.96
C SER A 277 -0.31 -11.99 11.06
N THR A 278 -1.45 -12.31 11.70
CA THR A 278 -1.60 -13.51 12.53
C THR A 278 -1.81 -14.75 11.65
N PRO A 279 -0.98 -15.81 11.78
CA PRO A 279 -1.21 -17.07 11.07
C PRO A 279 -2.58 -17.68 11.40
N LEU A 280 -3.22 -18.35 10.43
CA LEU A 280 -4.51 -19.03 10.58
C LEU A 280 -4.45 -20.32 11.44
N THR A 281 -3.40 -20.51 12.26
CA THR A 281 -3.29 -21.63 13.18
C THR A 281 -4.08 -21.34 14.46
N THR A 282 -4.81 -22.34 14.96
CA THR A 282 -5.59 -22.26 16.21
C THR A 282 -4.72 -22.36 17.47
N ALA A 283 -3.56 -21.69 17.45
CA ALA A 283 -2.75 -21.46 18.64
C ALA A 283 -3.36 -20.29 19.43
N SER A 284 -3.54 -20.47 20.74
CA SER A 284 -3.87 -19.36 21.64
C SER A 284 -2.77 -18.29 21.56
N SER A 285 -3.14 -17.04 21.25
CA SER A 285 -2.19 -15.92 21.17
C SER A 285 -1.35 -15.86 22.45
N PRO A 286 -0.01 -15.84 22.36
CA PRO A 286 0.84 -16.02 23.53
C PRO A 286 0.66 -14.87 24.53
N ASN A 287 0.68 -15.20 25.82
CA ASN A 287 0.24 -14.32 26.91
C ASN A 287 1.06 -13.03 27.12
N TYR A 288 2.15 -12.83 26.38
CA TYR A 288 2.98 -11.63 26.40
C TYR A 288 2.56 -10.54 25.40
N ILE A 289 1.72 -10.84 24.40
CA ILE A 289 1.28 -9.88 23.38
C ILE A 289 0.15 -8.98 23.92
N LEU A 290 0.23 -7.67 23.71
CA LEU A 290 -0.90 -6.76 23.96
C LEU A 290 -2.04 -7.05 22.96
N SER A 291 -3.26 -7.22 23.44
CA SER A 291 -4.40 -7.35 22.52
C SER A 291 -4.68 -6.01 21.80
N PRO A 292 -5.32 -6.00 20.61
CA PRO A 292 -5.58 -4.76 19.88
C PRO A 292 -6.37 -3.70 20.67
N THR A 293 -7.20 -4.13 21.63
CA THR A 293 -7.95 -3.22 22.53
C THR A 293 -7.12 -2.72 23.74
N GLU A 294 -5.94 -3.29 23.98
CA GLU A 294 -5.00 -2.86 25.04
C GLU A 294 -3.97 -1.83 24.53
N VAL A 295 -3.65 -1.84 23.23
CA VAL A 295 -2.57 -0.99 22.67
C VAL A 295 -2.90 0.50 22.67
N GLU A 296 -4.09 0.92 22.21
CA GLU A 296 -4.44 2.35 22.17
C GLU A 296 -4.47 2.99 23.58
N PRO A 297 -5.11 2.41 24.61
CA PRO A 297 -5.03 2.95 25.98
C PRO A 297 -3.60 3.01 26.53
N PHE A 298 -2.77 1.99 26.24
CA PHE A 298 -1.37 1.97 26.65
C PHE A 298 -0.54 3.08 25.99
N LEU A 299 -0.75 3.33 24.69
CA LEU A 299 -0.13 4.44 23.97
C LEU A 299 -0.59 5.81 24.50
N GLN A 300 -1.88 5.96 24.85
CA GLN A 300 -2.38 7.19 25.47
C GLN A 300 -1.77 7.45 26.85
N ASP A 301 -1.57 6.43 27.68
CA ASP A 301 -0.97 6.59 29.00
C ASP A 301 0.57 6.79 28.95
N LEU A 302 1.27 6.19 27.98
CA LEU A 302 2.66 6.57 27.66
C LEU A 302 2.75 8.03 27.21
N ALA A 303 1.87 8.45 26.30
CA ALA A 303 1.82 9.83 25.79
C ALA A 303 1.61 10.84 26.92
N ARG A 304 0.57 10.68 27.75
CA ARG A 304 0.28 11.57 28.90
C ARG A 304 1.47 11.72 29.87
N ARG A 305 2.34 10.70 29.94
CA ARG A 305 3.43 10.60 30.90
C ARG A 305 4.75 11.21 30.38
N PHE A 306 5.02 11.12 29.08
CA PHE A 306 6.29 11.53 28.46
C PHE A 306 6.17 12.65 27.40
N GLU A 307 4.96 13.18 27.19
CA GLU A 307 4.73 14.45 26.48
C GLU A 307 5.33 15.67 27.22
N PRO A 308 5.31 15.77 28.57
CA PRO A 308 6.16 16.72 29.29
C PRO A 308 7.63 16.55 28.91
N ASP A 309 8.32 17.68 28.71
CA ASP A 309 9.76 17.77 28.41
C ASP A 309 10.25 17.00 27.14
N ASN A 310 9.32 16.46 26.34
CA ASN A 310 9.57 15.68 25.11
C ASN A 310 10.38 14.38 25.31
N GLU A 311 10.37 13.79 26.50
CA GLU A 311 11.07 12.51 26.76
C GLU A 311 10.55 11.35 25.89
N ILE A 312 9.32 11.46 25.37
CA ILE A 312 8.67 10.49 24.49
C ILE A 312 9.50 10.14 23.23
N ASP A 313 10.32 11.07 22.73
CA ASP A 313 11.19 10.90 21.57
C ASP A 313 12.28 9.84 21.85
N GLY A 314 12.81 9.81 23.08
CA GLY A 314 13.77 8.80 23.54
C GLY A 314 13.13 7.45 23.86
N VAL A 315 11.86 7.44 24.29
CA VAL A 315 11.12 6.22 24.64
C VAL A 315 10.62 5.47 23.41
N LEU A 316 9.96 6.18 22.48
CA LEU A 316 9.26 5.58 21.32
C LEU A 316 10.03 5.71 20.01
N GLY A 317 11.01 6.62 19.89
CA GLY A 317 11.91 6.68 18.73
C GLY A 317 12.59 5.32 18.41
N PRO A 318 13.14 4.58 19.39
CA PRO A 318 13.68 3.23 19.17
C PRO A 318 12.64 2.21 18.68
N VAL A 319 11.38 2.33 19.11
CA VAL A 319 10.27 1.47 18.66
C VAL A 319 9.93 1.77 17.20
N LEU A 320 9.76 3.05 16.86
CA LEU A 320 9.48 3.53 15.51
C LEU A 320 10.58 3.08 14.53
N ARG A 321 11.85 3.21 14.91
CA ARG A 321 13.00 2.70 14.12
C ARG A 321 12.90 1.19 13.90
N GLN A 322 12.69 0.40 14.95
CA GLN A 322 12.60 -1.06 14.83
C GLN A 322 11.37 -1.54 14.04
N LEU A 323 10.27 -0.78 14.07
CA LEU A 323 9.05 -1.05 13.31
C LEU A 323 9.23 -0.70 11.82
N LEU A 324 9.71 0.51 11.52
CA LEU A 324 9.79 1.05 10.16
C LEU A 324 11.02 0.59 9.38
N PHE A 325 12.05 0.11 10.07
CA PHE A 325 13.16 -0.64 9.47
C PHE A 325 13.04 -2.16 9.69
N HIS A 326 11.83 -2.67 9.98
CA HIS A 326 11.62 -4.11 10.17
C HIS A 326 11.89 -4.91 8.88
N SER A 327 12.50 -6.09 9.05
CA SER A 327 12.95 -6.96 7.95
C SER A 327 11.90 -7.30 6.89
N SER A 328 10.60 -7.27 7.23
CA SER A 328 9.50 -7.53 6.30
C SER A 328 9.40 -6.52 5.16
N LEU A 329 9.86 -5.27 5.37
CA LEU A 329 9.79 -4.22 4.36
C LEU A 329 10.88 -4.30 3.28
N PHE A 330 11.87 -5.18 3.44
CA PHE A 330 13.04 -5.29 2.54
C PHE A 330 13.14 -6.65 1.83
N ARG A 331 12.16 -7.54 2.00
CA ARG A 331 12.19 -8.88 1.39
C ARG A 331 11.87 -8.81 -0.11
N PRO A 332 12.55 -9.53 -1.02
CA PRO A 332 12.33 -9.44 -2.46
C PRO A 332 10.89 -9.76 -2.94
N GLU A 333 10.10 -10.45 -2.13
CA GLU A 333 8.67 -10.72 -2.34
C GLU A 333 7.81 -9.44 -2.20
N GLY A 334 8.24 -8.48 -1.39
CA GLY A 334 7.49 -7.24 -1.12
C GLY A 334 6.04 -7.50 -0.73
N LEU A 335 5.11 -6.90 -1.48
CA LEU A 335 3.66 -7.06 -1.28
C LEU A 335 3.16 -8.50 -1.49
N ALA A 336 3.92 -9.37 -2.15
CA ALA A 336 3.60 -10.79 -2.34
C ALA A 336 4.00 -11.70 -1.17
N GLY A 337 4.60 -11.15 -0.10
CA GLY A 337 5.05 -11.92 1.06
C GLY A 337 3.92 -12.71 1.72
N GLY A 338 4.01 -14.04 1.69
CA GLY A 338 2.94 -14.95 2.13
C GLY A 338 2.59 -14.90 3.62
N ASP A 339 3.41 -14.26 4.46
CA ASP A 339 3.10 -13.99 5.87
C ASP A 339 2.37 -12.65 6.11
N SER A 340 2.17 -11.84 5.05
CA SER A 340 1.60 -10.49 5.11
C SER A 340 2.21 -9.57 6.18
N SER A 341 3.45 -9.84 6.62
CA SER A 341 4.07 -9.20 7.79
C SER A 341 4.25 -7.68 7.67
N TRP A 342 4.33 -7.15 6.45
CA TRP A 342 4.31 -5.70 6.20
C TRP A 342 2.99 -5.03 6.63
N ARG A 343 1.85 -5.76 6.63
CA ARG A 343 0.56 -5.24 7.13
C ARG A 343 0.57 -5.05 8.64
N GLY A 344 1.34 -5.87 9.36
CA GLY A 344 1.64 -5.65 10.78
C GLY A 344 2.40 -4.34 11.02
N VAL A 345 3.36 -4.01 10.14
CA VAL A 345 4.10 -2.74 10.23
C VAL A 345 3.16 -1.55 10.00
N VAL A 346 2.31 -1.63 8.97
CA VAL A 346 1.33 -0.58 8.66
C VAL A 346 0.32 -0.38 9.80
N GLY A 347 -0.32 -1.45 10.29
CA GLY A 347 -1.28 -1.34 11.40
C GLY A 347 -0.64 -0.89 12.73
N GLY A 348 0.61 -1.29 12.98
CA GLY A 348 1.42 -0.77 14.07
C GLY A 348 1.68 0.73 13.96
N MET A 349 1.95 1.21 12.74
CA MET A 349 2.19 2.63 12.47
C MET A 349 0.91 3.47 12.57
N GLU A 350 -0.21 2.98 12.04
CA GLU A 350 -1.54 3.60 12.20
C GLU A 350 -1.93 3.73 13.68
N ALA A 351 -1.71 2.68 14.48
CA ALA A 351 -1.95 2.71 15.93
C ALA A 351 -1.04 3.73 16.65
N LEU A 352 0.24 3.86 16.27
CA LEU A 352 1.14 4.86 16.84
C LEU A 352 0.69 6.29 16.54
N VAL A 353 0.40 6.63 15.27
CA VAL A 353 0.01 8.01 14.91
C VAL A 353 -1.41 8.40 15.34
N SER A 354 -2.26 7.43 15.73
CA SER A 354 -3.58 7.71 16.32
C SER A 354 -3.50 8.61 17.56
N VAL A 355 -2.39 8.54 18.31
CA VAL A 355 -2.13 9.38 19.48
C VAL A 355 -1.37 10.63 19.07
N LYS A 356 -2.03 11.79 19.19
CA LYS A 356 -1.57 13.09 18.67
C LYS A 356 -0.11 13.44 19.02
N SER A 357 0.34 13.24 20.25
CA SER A 357 1.71 13.58 20.67
C SER A 357 2.77 12.66 20.08
N ILE A 358 2.43 11.38 19.83
CA ILE A 358 3.28 10.44 19.08
C ILE A 358 3.39 10.89 17.62
N ALA A 359 2.28 11.32 17.01
CA ALA A 359 2.28 11.88 15.65
C ALA A 359 3.13 13.16 15.52
N VAL A 360 3.12 14.06 16.52
CA VAL A 360 4.03 15.22 16.55
C VAL A 360 5.49 14.77 16.69
N MET A 361 5.80 13.95 17.69
CA MET A 361 7.15 13.41 17.93
C MET A 361 7.74 12.72 16.69
N PHE A 362 6.94 11.94 15.96
CA PHE A 362 7.40 11.21 14.78
C PHE A 362 8.01 12.13 13.70
N THR A 363 7.48 13.35 13.57
CA THR A 363 7.99 14.36 12.63
C THR A 363 9.14 15.23 13.18
N ARG A 364 9.59 14.98 14.42
CA ARG A 364 10.77 15.62 15.05
C ARG A 364 12.04 14.76 15.03
N LEU A 365 11.91 13.45 14.87
CA LEU A 365 13.05 12.52 14.84
C LEU A 365 13.99 12.85 13.68
N ASP A 366 15.31 12.79 13.90
CA ASP A 366 16.32 13.13 12.88
C ASP A 366 16.16 12.33 11.57
N GLU A 367 15.70 11.08 11.67
CA GLU A 367 15.46 10.21 10.53
C GLU A 367 14.12 10.49 9.79
N TRP A 368 13.33 11.48 10.21
CA TRP A 368 12.14 11.90 9.46
C TRP A 368 12.53 12.43 8.07
N ASN A 369 13.48 13.36 8.03
CA ASN A 369 14.01 13.95 6.81
C ASN A 369 15.52 14.28 6.98
N PRO A 370 16.41 13.27 6.99
CA PRO A 370 17.80 13.46 7.36
C PRO A 370 18.59 14.19 6.25
N PRO A 371 19.35 15.25 6.57
CA PRO A 371 19.94 16.17 5.58
C PRO A 371 21.08 15.56 4.74
N HIS A 372 21.51 14.33 5.06
CA HIS A 372 22.52 13.59 4.32
C HIS A 372 21.94 12.58 3.32
N ALA A 373 20.61 12.50 3.19
CA ALA A 373 19.96 11.59 2.26
C ALA A 373 20.20 11.98 0.79
N THR A 374 20.54 11.00 -0.03
CA THR A 374 20.62 11.12 -1.50
C THR A 374 19.34 10.57 -2.12
N ALA A 375 19.04 10.91 -3.38
CA ALA A 375 17.82 10.48 -4.06
C ALA A 375 17.55 8.96 -3.99
N SER A 376 18.58 8.14 -4.17
CA SER A 376 18.49 6.67 -4.12
C SER A 376 18.57 6.07 -2.72
N THR A 377 18.94 6.85 -1.69
CA THR A 377 18.94 6.41 -0.28
C THR A 377 17.77 6.97 0.52
N PHE A 378 17.09 8.03 0.06
CA PHE A 378 15.98 8.68 0.75
C PHE A 378 14.90 7.69 1.18
N GLU A 379 14.54 6.76 0.30
CA GLU A 379 13.56 5.69 0.55
C GLU A 379 14.04 4.53 1.44
N THR A 380 15.31 4.53 1.87
CA THR A 380 15.88 3.51 2.78
C THR A 380 16.48 4.09 4.06
N VAL A 381 16.68 5.41 4.16
CA VAL A 381 17.18 6.09 5.38
C VAL A 381 16.13 6.97 6.07
N THR A 382 15.06 7.39 5.39
CA THR A 382 13.95 8.10 6.04
C THR A 382 13.00 7.13 6.76
N LEU A 383 12.35 7.58 7.82
CA LEU A 383 11.39 6.77 8.59
C LEU A 383 10.20 6.27 7.74
N MET A 384 9.65 7.10 6.85
CA MET A 384 8.54 6.69 5.97
C MET A 384 8.99 6.04 4.66
N GLY A 385 10.28 6.15 4.29
CA GLY A 385 10.85 5.61 3.07
C GLY A 385 10.50 4.15 2.80
N PRO A 386 10.82 3.21 3.72
CA PRO A 386 10.56 1.79 3.53
C PRO A 386 9.09 1.43 3.31
N LEU A 387 8.15 2.11 4.00
CA LEU A 387 6.72 1.93 3.79
C LEU A 387 6.25 2.52 2.46
N CYS A 388 6.72 3.72 2.10
CA CYS A 388 6.40 4.37 0.84
C CYS A 388 6.98 3.62 -0.38
N ARG A 389 8.08 2.89 -0.22
CA ARG A 389 8.74 2.10 -1.29
C ARG A 389 7.95 0.84 -1.70
N LEU A 390 7.06 0.31 -0.85
CA LEU A 390 6.31 -0.92 -1.13
C LEU A 390 5.44 -0.79 -2.40
N GLY A 391 5.61 -1.69 -3.36
CA GLY A 391 4.91 -1.62 -4.64
C GLY A 391 4.99 -2.92 -5.44
N VAL A 392 4.82 -2.81 -6.75
CA VAL A 392 4.78 -3.98 -7.67
C VAL A 392 5.82 -3.92 -8.79
N PHE A 393 6.55 -2.81 -8.93
CA PHE A 393 7.49 -2.62 -10.03
C PHE A 393 8.74 -3.49 -9.87
N SER A 394 9.11 -4.19 -10.95
CA SER A 394 10.02 -5.34 -10.89
C SER A 394 11.51 -4.98 -10.78
N ARG A 395 11.85 -3.69 -10.68
CA ARG A 395 13.21 -3.21 -10.41
C ARG A 395 13.51 -3.28 -8.92
N GLU A 396 12.54 -2.91 -8.09
CA GLU A 396 12.59 -3.01 -6.64
C GLU A 396 12.05 -4.36 -6.13
N TRP A 397 11.02 -4.90 -6.79
CA TRP A 397 10.27 -6.08 -6.34
C TRP A 397 10.29 -7.20 -7.39
N PRO A 398 11.47 -7.80 -7.69
CA PRO A 398 11.67 -8.69 -8.83
C PRO A 398 10.87 -10.00 -8.75
N ASN A 399 10.46 -10.43 -7.55
CA ASN A 399 9.70 -11.68 -7.39
C ASN A 399 8.21 -11.50 -7.76
N ILE A 400 7.64 -10.30 -7.61
CA ILE A 400 6.19 -10.06 -7.84
C ILE A 400 5.80 -10.38 -9.29
N ALA A 401 6.58 -9.89 -10.27
CA ALA A 401 6.33 -10.17 -11.69
C ALA A 401 6.46 -11.66 -12.05
N GLN A 402 7.33 -12.40 -11.34
CA GLN A 402 7.53 -13.83 -11.56
C GLN A 402 6.37 -14.62 -10.94
N SER A 403 6.03 -14.37 -9.68
CA SER A 403 4.92 -15.07 -9.00
C SER A 403 3.56 -14.81 -9.66
N TYR A 404 3.23 -13.55 -9.95
CA TYR A 404 1.90 -13.19 -10.45
C TYR A 404 1.75 -13.31 -11.97
N PHE A 405 2.84 -13.22 -12.76
CA PHE A 405 2.74 -13.13 -14.23
C PHE A 405 3.67 -14.06 -15.02
N SER A 406 4.32 -15.07 -14.41
CA SER A 406 5.15 -16.04 -15.15
C SER A 406 4.46 -16.64 -16.39
N GLU A 407 5.25 -16.86 -17.45
CA GLU A 407 4.81 -17.46 -18.72
C GLU A 407 3.56 -16.79 -19.33
N PRO A 408 3.56 -15.46 -19.53
CA PRO A 408 2.35 -14.70 -19.87
C PRO A 408 1.70 -15.12 -21.20
N ASN A 409 2.49 -15.64 -22.15
CA ASN A 409 2.00 -16.16 -23.43
C ASN A 409 1.28 -17.53 -23.32
N GLN A 410 1.41 -18.22 -22.20
CA GLN A 410 0.75 -19.51 -21.92
C GLN A 410 -0.46 -19.38 -20.99
N ARG A 411 -0.56 -18.30 -20.21
CA ARG A 411 -1.68 -18.09 -19.27
C ARG A 411 -2.95 -17.62 -20.00
N PRO A 412 -4.15 -18.09 -19.59
CA PRO A 412 -5.40 -17.52 -20.08
C PRO A 412 -5.60 -16.10 -19.52
N ARG A 413 -6.21 -15.21 -20.33
CA ARG A 413 -6.38 -13.78 -19.98
C ARG A 413 -7.08 -13.56 -18.63
N ASN A 414 -8.02 -14.44 -18.26
CA ASN A 414 -8.75 -14.36 -16.99
C ASN A 414 -7.86 -14.51 -15.76
N ASP A 415 -6.80 -15.32 -15.83
CA ASP A 415 -5.89 -15.55 -14.70
C ASP A 415 -4.94 -14.36 -14.52
N VAL A 416 -4.55 -13.72 -15.62
CA VAL A 416 -3.77 -12.47 -15.63
C VAL A 416 -4.59 -11.32 -15.05
N GLU A 417 -5.87 -11.19 -15.43
CA GLU A 417 -6.74 -10.14 -14.88
C GLU A 417 -7.10 -10.41 -13.40
N SER A 418 -7.35 -11.66 -13.01
CA SER A 418 -7.53 -12.06 -11.60
C SER A 418 -6.30 -11.72 -10.74
N SER A 419 -5.10 -12.01 -11.25
CA SER A 419 -3.82 -11.63 -10.63
C SER A 419 -3.66 -10.11 -10.52
N THR A 420 -4.09 -9.38 -11.56
CA THR A 420 -4.06 -7.90 -11.61
C THR A 420 -5.00 -7.28 -10.58
N VAL A 421 -6.25 -7.75 -10.48
CA VAL A 421 -7.25 -7.29 -9.51
C VAL A 421 -6.80 -7.56 -8.06
N SER A 422 -6.22 -8.73 -7.80
CA SER A 422 -5.68 -9.10 -6.48
C SER A 422 -4.54 -8.18 -6.02
N LEU A 423 -3.59 -7.89 -6.90
CA LEU A 423 -2.52 -6.93 -6.62
C LEU A 423 -3.04 -5.49 -6.50
N ARG A 424 -4.00 -5.06 -7.34
CA ARG A 424 -4.62 -3.73 -7.24
C ARG A 424 -5.30 -3.51 -5.89
N GLY A 425 -6.09 -4.47 -5.40
CA GLY A 425 -6.67 -4.41 -4.06
C GLY A 425 -5.61 -4.29 -2.95
N THR A 426 -4.47 -4.95 -3.13
CA THR A 426 -3.33 -4.90 -2.20
C THR A 426 -2.63 -3.53 -2.21
N VAL A 427 -2.33 -2.98 -3.39
CA VAL A 427 -1.71 -1.65 -3.55
C VAL A 427 -2.65 -0.53 -3.08
N LYS A 428 -3.94 -0.60 -3.43
CA LYS A 428 -4.96 0.36 -2.96
C LYS A 428 -5.10 0.34 -1.43
N SER A 429 -5.04 -0.84 -0.81
CA SER A 429 -5.02 -0.98 0.65
C SER A 429 -3.79 -0.30 1.27
N LEU A 430 -2.59 -0.52 0.73
CA LEU A 430 -1.37 0.17 1.19
C LEU A 430 -1.51 1.69 1.05
N GLN A 431 -1.89 2.19 -0.12
CA GLN A 431 -1.96 3.64 -0.39
C GLN A 431 -3.02 4.34 0.48
N SER A 432 -4.12 3.66 0.80
CA SER A 432 -5.14 4.16 1.73
C SER A 432 -4.57 4.38 3.14
N SER A 433 -3.82 3.40 3.66
CA SER A 433 -3.14 3.49 4.95
C SER A 433 -2.01 4.52 4.96
N LEU A 434 -1.21 4.61 3.88
CA LEU A 434 -0.18 5.64 3.74
C LEU A 434 -0.83 7.05 3.79
N PHE A 435 -1.91 7.28 3.04
CA PHE A 435 -2.63 8.54 3.11
C PHE A 435 -3.21 8.79 4.52
N HIS A 436 -3.79 7.78 5.18
CA HIS A 436 -4.30 7.92 6.54
C HIS A 436 -3.22 8.37 7.53
N ILE A 437 -2.02 7.76 7.47
CA ILE A 437 -0.86 8.13 8.28
C ILE A 437 -0.46 9.59 8.00
N PHE A 438 -0.14 9.95 6.74
CA PHE A 438 0.29 11.32 6.40
C PHE A 438 -0.77 12.39 6.71
N ASN A 439 -2.06 12.11 6.46
CA ASN A 439 -3.16 13.00 6.80
C ASN A 439 -3.33 13.19 8.32
N THR A 440 -2.93 12.20 9.13
CA THR A 440 -2.92 12.31 10.60
C THR A 440 -1.77 13.20 11.08
N LEU A 441 -0.56 13.04 10.51
CA LEU A 441 0.60 13.92 10.80
C LEU A 441 0.30 15.39 10.45
N VAL A 442 -0.22 15.66 9.25
CA VAL A 442 -0.64 17.00 8.76
C VAL A 442 -1.70 17.68 9.66
N ARG A 443 -2.40 16.91 10.50
CA ARG A 443 -3.41 17.38 11.45
C ARG A 443 -2.92 17.41 12.90
N ALA A 444 -1.78 16.79 13.21
CA ALA A 444 -1.26 16.70 14.58
C ALA A 444 -0.82 18.08 15.10
N SER A 445 -0.03 18.83 14.33
CA SER A 445 0.31 20.23 14.64
C SER A 445 0.69 21.02 13.37
N PRO A 446 0.82 22.36 13.45
CA PRO A 446 1.40 23.16 12.37
C PRO A 446 2.82 22.70 12.00
N GLU A 447 3.67 22.44 12.99
CA GLU A 447 5.07 22.06 12.81
C GLU A 447 5.19 20.69 12.12
N SER A 448 4.34 19.73 12.49
CA SER A 448 4.24 18.40 11.86
C SER A 448 3.75 18.49 10.40
N ARG A 449 2.85 19.45 10.09
CA ARG A 449 2.48 19.76 8.70
C ARG A 449 3.64 20.33 7.89
N GLU A 450 4.38 21.29 8.44
CA GLU A 450 5.55 21.86 7.75
C GLU A 450 6.62 20.80 7.50
N ALA A 451 6.88 19.91 8.47
CA ALA A 451 7.78 18.77 8.31
C ALA A 451 7.30 17.78 7.23
N VAL A 452 5.98 17.59 7.06
CA VAL A 452 5.41 16.77 5.98
C VAL A 452 5.52 17.43 4.61
N LEU A 453 5.23 18.73 4.50
CA LEU A 453 5.43 19.48 3.26
C LEU A 453 6.90 19.46 2.83
N GLU A 454 7.82 19.60 3.78
CA GLU A 454 9.26 19.59 3.52
C GLU A 454 9.79 18.19 3.14
N TYR A 455 9.20 17.12 3.68
CA TYR A 455 9.50 15.75 3.25
C TYR A 455 9.14 15.53 1.76
N PHE A 456 7.94 15.98 1.33
CA PHE A 456 7.56 15.92 -0.09
C PHE A 456 8.44 16.82 -0.97
N ALA A 457 8.76 18.04 -0.51
CA ALA A 457 9.66 18.96 -1.21
C ALA A 457 11.07 18.37 -1.39
N THR A 458 11.61 17.74 -0.34
CA THR A 458 12.93 17.08 -0.38
C THR A 458 12.92 15.89 -1.34
N ALA A 459 11.85 15.08 -1.30
CA ALA A 459 11.66 13.97 -2.24
C ALA A 459 11.64 14.43 -3.71
N VAL A 460 10.96 15.55 -4.02
CA VAL A 460 10.99 16.20 -5.34
C VAL A 460 12.39 16.68 -5.69
N LYS A 461 13.00 17.51 -4.83
CA LYS A 461 14.28 18.19 -5.05
C LYS A 461 15.44 17.24 -5.32
N LEU A 462 15.50 16.11 -4.61
CA LEU A 462 16.51 15.08 -4.84
C LEU A 462 16.33 14.36 -6.19
N ASN A 463 15.09 14.29 -6.71
CA ASN A 463 14.73 13.43 -7.84
C ASN A 463 14.61 14.13 -9.19
N ILE A 464 15.00 15.40 -9.32
CA ILE A 464 14.95 16.16 -10.60
C ILE A 464 15.60 15.41 -11.78
N LYS A 465 16.64 14.59 -11.51
CA LYS A 465 17.32 13.74 -12.51
C LYS A 465 16.41 12.71 -13.19
N ARG A 466 15.25 12.38 -12.61
CA ARG A 466 14.26 11.46 -13.23
C ARG A 466 13.65 12.02 -14.51
N ALA A 467 13.75 13.33 -14.78
CA ALA A 467 13.35 13.94 -16.05
C ALA A 467 14.39 13.81 -17.18
N GLY A 468 15.59 13.27 -16.90
CA GLY A 468 16.63 13.11 -17.92
C GLY A 468 16.31 12.05 -18.97
N MET A 469 16.71 12.28 -20.23
CA MET A 469 16.50 11.35 -21.36
C MET A 469 17.09 9.94 -21.13
N GLN A 470 18.14 9.83 -20.31
CA GLN A 470 18.68 8.56 -19.82
C GLN A 470 18.96 8.72 -18.32
N VAL A 471 18.17 8.04 -17.49
CA VAL A 471 18.27 8.07 -16.03
C VAL A 471 19.05 6.84 -15.55
N ASP A 472 20.11 7.03 -14.75
CA ASP A 472 20.73 5.93 -14.01
C ASP A 472 19.87 5.62 -12.76
N PRO A 473 19.27 4.40 -12.65
CA PRO A 473 18.48 3.99 -11.49
C PRO A 473 19.20 4.12 -10.14
N GLN A 474 20.54 4.08 -10.09
CA GLN A 474 21.29 4.22 -8.84
C GLN A 474 21.40 5.67 -8.36
N THR A 475 20.98 6.65 -9.17
CA THR A 475 21.06 8.08 -8.87
C THR A 475 19.73 8.73 -8.49
N VAL A 476 18.66 7.94 -8.40
CA VAL A 476 17.27 8.38 -8.19
C VAL A 476 16.49 7.43 -7.28
N ALA A 477 15.34 7.87 -6.76
CA ALA A 477 14.42 7.03 -5.98
C ALA A 477 13.67 6.01 -6.86
N SER A 478 13.06 5.03 -6.18
CA SER A 478 12.25 4.00 -6.84
C SER A 478 10.99 4.55 -7.50
N ASP A 479 10.57 3.85 -8.56
CA ASP A 479 9.28 4.12 -9.18
C ASP A 479 8.13 3.85 -8.19
N SER A 480 8.27 2.84 -7.33
CA SER A 480 7.23 2.47 -6.35
C SER A 480 7.05 3.57 -5.29
N PHE A 481 8.16 4.12 -4.78
CA PHE A 481 8.17 5.26 -3.87
C PHE A 481 7.51 6.50 -4.50
N MET A 482 7.95 6.92 -5.67
CA MET A 482 7.44 8.14 -6.32
C MET A 482 5.95 8.05 -6.66
N VAL A 483 5.47 6.90 -7.16
CA VAL A 483 4.04 6.70 -7.46
C VAL A 483 3.18 6.64 -6.20
N ASN A 484 3.70 6.10 -5.09
CA ASN A 484 2.99 6.13 -3.81
C ASN A 484 2.92 7.55 -3.21
N LEU A 485 4.00 8.34 -3.28
CA LEU A 485 3.93 9.75 -2.88
C LEU A 485 2.92 10.54 -3.75
N GLN A 486 2.84 10.25 -5.05
CA GLN A 486 1.81 10.84 -5.91
C GLN A 486 0.39 10.46 -5.46
N SER A 487 0.13 9.20 -5.09
CA SER A 487 -1.19 8.78 -4.59
C SER A 487 -1.60 9.55 -3.32
N ILE A 488 -0.65 9.81 -2.42
CA ILE A 488 -0.87 10.56 -1.18
C ILE A 488 -1.16 12.04 -1.49
N LEU A 489 -0.39 12.67 -2.39
CA LEU A 489 -0.61 14.07 -2.80
C LEU A 489 -1.94 14.25 -3.56
N LEU A 490 -2.31 13.32 -4.44
CA LEU A 490 -3.62 13.31 -5.10
C LEU A 490 -4.77 13.23 -4.08
N SER A 491 -4.65 12.38 -3.06
CA SER A 491 -5.65 12.27 -1.99
C SER A 491 -5.68 13.49 -1.04
N PHE A 492 -4.61 14.29 -0.96
CA PHE A 492 -4.66 15.63 -0.38
C PHE A 492 -5.26 16.68 -1.31
N ALA A 493 -5.23 16.47 -2.63
CA ALA A 493 -5.77 17.39 -3.63
C ALA A 493 -7.29 17.23 -3.85
N GLU A 494 -7.79 15.99 -3.81
CA GLU A 494 -9.20 15.62 -3.98
C GLU A 494 -10.19 16.52 -3.20
N PRO A 495 -9.97 16.90 -1.92
CA PRO A 495 -10.88 17.79 -1.18
C PRO A 495 -10.98 19.22 -1.71
N PHE A 496 -10.16 19.63 -2.68
CA PHE A 496 -10.27 20.92 -3.37
C PHE A 496 -10.56 20.86 -4.87
N ILE A 497 -10.65 19.66 -5.45
CA ILE A 497 -11.08 19.43 -6.83
C ILE A 497 -12.60 19.19 -6.81
N ASP A 498 -13.38 20.26 -6.92
CA ASP A 498 -14.84 20.18 -7.05
C ASP A 498 -15.30 20.51 -8.47
N SER A 499 -16.44 19.94 -8.90
CA SER A 499 -16.98 20.08 -10.26
C SER A 499 -17.47 21.49 -10.62
N ARG A 500 -17.40 22.46 -9.70
CA ARG A 500 -17.62 23.88 -9.97
C ARG A 500 -16.32 24.70 -9.92
N TYR A 501 -15.19 24.02 -9.72
CA TYR A 501 -13.87 24.61 -9.57
C TYR A 501 -13.81 25.71 -8.48
N SER A 502 -14.66 25.59 -7.44
CA SER A 502 -14.96 26.65 -6.46
C SER A 502 -13.78 27.10 -5.58
N LYS A 503 -12.71 26.29 -5.54
CA LYS A 503 -11.49 26.55 -4.79
C LYS A 503 -10.30 26.94 -5.68
N MET A 504 -10.50 27.08 -6.99
CA MET A 504 -9.43 27.41 -7.95
C MET A 504 -8.74 28.74 -7.64
N ASP A 505 -9.48 29.74 -7.15
CA ASP A 505 -8.93 31.03 -6.71
C ASP A 505 -8.11 30.96 -5.41
N ARG A 506 -7.98 29.79 -4.78
CA ARG A 506 -7.08 29.55 -3.64
C ARG A 506 -5.67 29.09 -4.05
N ILE A 507 -5.45 28.80 -5.33
CA ILE A 507 -4.12 28.51 -5.87
C ILE A 507 -3.40 29.84 -6.09
N ASP A 508 -2.39 30.11 -5.26
CA ASP A 508 -1.62 31.36 -5.32
C ASP A 508 -0.76 31.41 -6.61
N PRO A 509 -1.04 32.32 -7.56
CA PRO A 509 -0.25 32.43 -8.78
C PRO A 509 1.15 33.03 -8.56
N LEU A 510 1.45 33.52 -7.35
CA LEU A 510 2.75 34.05 -6.95
C LEU A 510 3.60 33.02 -6.17
N TYR A 511 3.16 31.75 -6.09
CA TYR A 511 3.84 30.68 -5.34
C TYR A 511 5.35 30.60 -5.62
N PHE A 512 5.76 30.59 -6.89
CA PHE A 512 7.18 30.51 -7.30
C PHE A 512 7.98 31.80 -7.04
N ALA A 513 7.36 32.88 -6.54
CA ALA A 513 8.06 34.08 -6.07
C ALA A 513 8.25 34.10 -4.54
N VAL A 514 7.65 33.16 -3.80
CA VAL A 514 7.67 33.10 -2.32
C VAL A 514 8.20 31.77 -1.79
N SER A 515 7.75 30.65 -2.36
CA SER A 515 8.15 29.31 -1.94
C SER A 515 9.49 28.91 -2.54
N ASN A 516 10.39 28.39 -1.70
CA ASN A 516 11.66 27.81 -2.11
C ASN A 516 11.63 26.26 -2.07
N ARG A 517 10.46 25.64 -1.84
CA ARG A 517 10.32 24.16 -1.73
C ARG A 517 10.55 23.43 -3.05
N ILE A 518 10.07 24.02 -4.15
CA ILE A 518 10.21 23.48 -5.50
C ILE A 518 11.10 24.44 -6.25
N ASP A 519 12.37 24.05 -6.40
CA ASP A 519 13.31 24.80 -7.23
C ASP A 519 12.93 24.62 -8.70
N VAL A 520 12.93 25.74 -9.42
CA VAL A 520 12.59 25.84 -10.85
C VAL A 520 13.62 26.70 -11.60
N SER A 521 14.76 27.05 -10.99
CA SER A 521 15.80 27.89 -11.59
C SER A 521 16.26 27.38 -12.97
N GLU A 522 16.55 26.09 -13.05
CA GLU A 522 17.00 25.39 -14.26
C GLU A 522 15.86 24.87 -15.16
N GLU A 523 14.60 24.96 -14.70
CA GLU A 523 13.44 24.51 -15.46
C GLU A 523 13.10 25.48 -16.60
N THR A 524 12.85 24.96 -17.80
CA THR A 524 12.42 25.80 -18.93
C THR A 524 11.07 26.44 -18.62
N ARG A 525 10.84 27.67 -19.08
CA ARG A 525 9.60 28.41 -18.80
C ARG A 525 8.78 28.55 -20.07
N ILE A 526 7.45 28.42 -19.96
CA ILE A 526 6.50 28.33 -21.09
C ILE A 526 6.78 29.39 -22.17
N LYS A 527 7.05 30.64 -21.75
CA LYS A 527 7.34 31.76 -22.67
C LYS A 527 8.21 32.87 -22.03
N ALA A 528 9.12 32.55 -21.11
CA ALA A 528 10.04 33.52 -20.49
C ALA A 528 11.51 33.06 -20.60
N THR A 529 12.44 34.00 -20.49
CA THR A 529 13.85 33.71 -20.18
C THR A 529 14.05 33.57 -18.66
N SER A 530 15.16 32.96 -18.23
CA SER A 530 15.52 32.88 -16.80
C SER A 530 15.73 34.27 -16.19
N GLU A 531 16.19 35.26 -16.98
CA GLU A 531 16.31 36.66 -16.54
C GLU A 531 14.93 37.29 -16.32
N GLU A 532 14.02 37.20 -17.30
CA GLU A 532 12.64 37.68 -17.17
C GLU A 532 11.91 37.02 -15.98
N ALA A 533 12.15 35.73 -15.73
CA ALA A 533 11.61 35.01 -14.60
C ALA A 533 12.20 35.49 -13.27
N GLY A 534 13.52 35.71 -13.19
CA GLY A 534 14.18 36.26 -12.00
C GLY A 534 13.72 37.68 -11.66
N GLN A 535 13.60 38.55 -12.66
CA GLN A 535 13.04 39.90 -12.50
C GLN A 535 11.59 39.85 -11.98
N TRP A 536 10.77 38.92 -12.49
CA TRP A 536 9.39 38.74 -12.02
C TRP A 536 9.32 38.19 -10.60
N VAL A 537 10.19 37.25 -10.21
CA VAL A 537 10.28 36.76 -8.83
C VAL A 537 10.61 37.91 -7.89
N GLU A 538 11.64 38.69 -8.17
CA GLU A 538 12.07 39.77 -7.29
C GLU A 538 11.00 40.89 -7.17
N ALA A 539 10.31 41.22 -8.26
CA ALA A 539 9.21 42.18 -8.27
C ALA A 539 7.96 41.73 -7.47
N ASN A 540 7.81 40.43 -7.18
CA ASN A 540 6.65 39.88 -6.47
C ASN A 540 6.97 39.32 -5.06
N ARG A 541 8.25 39.07 -4.75
CA ARG A 541 8.73 38.53 -3.46
C ARG A 541 8.16 39.26 -2.22
N GLY A 542 8.00 40.59 -2.30
CA GLY A 542 7.46 41.42 -1.22
C GLY A 542 5.94 41.63 -1.21
N ASN A 543 5.21 41.16 -2.23
CA ASN A 543 3.78 41.46 -2.44
C ASN A 543 2.84 40.29 -2.09
N ALA A 544 3.40 39.12 -1.80
CA ALA A 544 2.65 37.87 -1.67
C ALA A 544 2.70 37.31 -0.23
N ALA A 545 1.64 36.58 0.14
CA ALA A 545 1.52 35.98 1.47
C ALA A 545 2.27 34.63 1.54
N THR A 546 2.44 34.10 2.76
CA THR A 546 2.89 32.72 2.95
C THR A 546 1.95 31.76 2.21
N PRO A 547 2.45 30.84 1.37
CA PRO A 547 1.62 29.88 0.64
C PRO A 547 0.65 29.13 1.55
N ASN A 548 -0.60 29.03 1.12
CA ASN A 548 -1.59 28.24 1.84
C ASN A 548 -1.45 26.75 1.47
N PHE A 549 -1.90 25.86 2.36
CA PHE A 549 -1.76 24.39 2.19
C PHE A 549 -2.37 23.86 0.88
N ILE A 550 -3.39 24.50 0.32
CA ILE A 550 -3.99 24.09 -0.97
C ILE A 550 -3.01 24.40 -2.12
N SER A 551 -2.34 25.56 -2.08
CA SER A 551 -1.29 25.92 -3.04
C SER A 551 -0.07 24.99 -2.91
N GLU A 552 0.39 24.73 -1.68
CA GLU A 552 1.50 23.81 -1.41
C GLU A 552 1.23 22.42 -1.99
N ILE A 553 0.07 21.82 -1.71
CA ILE A 553 -0.32 20.51 -2.27
C ILE A 553 -0.48 20.58 -3.79
N PHE A 554 -1.07 21.64 -4.36
CA PHE A 554 -1.21 21.78 -5.81
C PHE A 554 0.15 21.80 -6.52
N TYR A 555 1.10 22.62 -6.08
CA TYR A 555 2.41 22.71 -6.73
C TYR A 555 3.27 21.47 -6.47
N LEU A 556 3.24 20.88 -5.26
CA LEU A 556 3.92 19.62 -4.97
C LEU A 556 3.35 18.44 -5.78
N CYS A 557 2.03 18.37 -5.98
CA CYS A 557 1.38 17.31 -6.76
C CYS A 557 1.67 17.40 -8.27
N ASN A 558 1.87 18.62 -8.80
CA ASN A 558 2.42 18.81 -10.15
C ASN A 558 3.87 18.30 -10.23
N ALA A 559 4.77 18.78 -9.36
CA ALA A 559 6.19 18.40 -9.42
C ALA A 559 6.44 16.90 -9.15
N MET A 560 5.69 16.29 -8.23
CA MET A 560 5.73 14.84 -7.98
C MET A 560 5.13 14.03 -9.14
N GLY A 561 4.16 14.59 -9.88
CA GLY A 561 3.70 14.05 -11.16
C GLY A 561 4.84 14.03 -12.19
N HIS A 562 5.50 15.18 -12.37
CA HIS A 562 6.54 15.41 -13.37
C HIS A 562 7.77 14.50 -13.23
N TYR A 563 8.39 14.49 -12.05
CA TYR A 563 9.59 13.69 -11.81
C TYR A 563 9.24 12.25 -11.41
N GLY A 564 8.03 12.00 -10.90
CA GLY A 564 7.58 10.71 -10.40
C GLY A 564 6.79 9.91 -11.42
N TYR A 565 5.46 10.00 -11.32
CA TYR A 565 4.52 9.11 -12.01
C TYR A 565 4.66 9.12 -13.54
N LEU A 566 4.82 10.30 -14.16
CA LEU A 566 4.87 10.39 -15.62
C LEU A 566 6.13 9.74 -16.21
N ARG A 567 7.25 9.78 -15.49
CA ARG A 567 8.48 9.07 -15.86
C ARG A 567 8.35 7.55 -15.71
N THR A 568 7.53 7.09 -14.76
CA THR A 568 7.18 5.68 -14.64
C THR A 568 6.20 5.24 -15.75
N THR A 569 5.27 6.11 -16.21
CA THR A 569 4.45 5.82 -17.40
C THR A 569 5.26 5.81 -18.70
N GLN A 570 6.23 6.71 -18.85
CA GLN A 570 7.18 6.70 -19.97
C GLN A 570 7.97 5.38 -20.01
N THR A 571 8.47 4.92 -18.86
CA THR A 571 9.17 3.62 -18.70
C THR A 571 8.29 2.43 -19.13
N TYR A 572 6.98 2.50 -18.87
CA TYR A 572 6.01 1.47 -19.29
C TYR A 572 5.76 1.46 -20.80
N ASP A 573 5.73 2.64 -21.46
CA ASP A 573 5.69 2.76 -22.92
C ASP A 573 6.99 2.23 -23.56
N ASP A 574 8.14 2.46 -22.94
CA ASP A 574 9.44 1.97 -23.42
C ASP A 574 9.57 0.44 -23.36
N PHE A 575 8.90 -0.24 -22.41
CA PHE A 575 8.79 -1.71 -22.44
C PHE A 575 8.08 -2.22 -23.70
N ALA A 576 7.06 -1.53 -24.22
CA ALA A 576 6.41 -1.92 -25.47
C ALA A 576 7.38 -1.80 -26.66
N LYS A 577 8.10 -0.67 -26.74
CA LYS A 577 9.08 -0.40 -27.81
C LYS A 577 10.19 -1.45 -27.83
N HIS A 578 10.77 -1.77 -26.67
CA HIS A 578 11.81 -2.79 -26.54
C HIS A 578 11.31 -4.21 -26.78
N HIS A 579 10.05 -4.52 -26.45
CA HIS A 579 9.45 -5.80 -26.83
C HIS A 579 9.37 -5.93 -28.35
N ASP A 580 8.86 -4.91 -29.03
CA ASP A 580 8.73 -4.86 -30.49
C ASP A 580 10.09 -4.92 -31.22
N GLU A 581 11.11 -4.24 -30.70
CA GLU A 581 12.49 -4.33 -31.22
C GLU A 581 13.04 -5.75 -31.13
N LEU A 582 12.83 -6.43 -30.01
CA LEU A 582 13.25 -7.83 -29.82
C LEU A 582 12.44 -8.80 -30.67
N GLN A 583 11.14 -8.58 -30.82
CA GLN A 583 10.26 -9.37 -31.71
C GLN A 583 10.76 -9.31 -33.16
N ARG A 584 10.99 -8.09 -33.69
CA ARG A 584 11.51 -7.90 -35.06
C ARG A 584 12.87 -8.58 -35.27
N HIS A 585 13.75 -8.54 -34.26
CA HIS A 585 15.05 -9.21 -34.30
C HIS A 585 14.90 -10.75 -34.25
N HIS A 586 13.99 -11.27 -33.42
CA HIS A 586 13.68 -12.69 -33.33
C HIS A 586 13.12 -13.23 -34.66
N ASP A 587 12.17 -12.51 -35.27
CA ASP A 587 11.56 -12.86 -36.55
C ASP A 587 12.56 -12.79 -37.71
N MET A 588 13.48 -11.81 -37.70
CA MET A 588 14.58 -11.72 -38.68
C MET A 588 15.50 -12.95 -38.63
N ILE A 589 15.88 -13.42 -37.44
CA ILE A 589 16.74 -14.60 -37.30
C ILE A 589 15.98 -15.88 -37.69
N ASN A 590 14.71 -16.01 -37.29
CA ASN A 590 13.90 -17.19 -37.61
C ASN A 590 13.52 -17.29 -39.10
N GLY A 591 13.37 -16.16 -39.79
CA GLY A 591 13.12 -16.10 -41.23
C GLY A 591 14.35 -16.44 -42.09
N ASP A 592 15.56 -16.32 -41.53
CA ASP A 592 16.81 -16.62 -42.24
C ASP A 592 17.15 -18.12 -42.17
N GLY A 593 16.68 -18.87 -43.17
CA GLY A 593 16.97 -20.29 -43.32
C GLY A 593 18.44 -20.63 -43.63
N SER A 594 19.33 -19.66 -43.88
CA SER A 594 20.71 -19.91 -44.33
C SER A 594 21.59 -20.60 -43.27
N TRP A 595 21.19 -20.56 -42.00
CA TRP A 595 21.93 -21.15 -40.88
C TRP A 595 21.67 -22.66 -40.69
N ILE A 596 20.68 -23.22 -41.38
CA ILE A 596 20.28 -24.63 -41.24
C ILE A 596 21.37 -25.54 -41.84
N GLY A 597 22.18 -26.13 -40.97
CA GLY A 597 23.25 -27.09 -41.34
C GLY A 597 24.69 -26.59 -41.16
N VAL A 598 24.90 -25.36 -40.67
CA VAL A 598 26.24 -24.79 -40.46
C VAL A 598 26.66 -24.87 -38.99
N SER A 599 27.92 -25.17 -38.68
CA SER A 599 28.45 -25.26 -37.30
C SER A 599 28.40 -23.97 -36.45
N ARG A 600 27.79 -22.88 -36.96
CA ARG A 600 27.47 -21.66 -36.18
C ARG A 600 26.10 -21.74 -35.48
N THR A 601 25.28 -22.76 -35.78
CA THR A 601 23.92 -22.95 -35.23
C THR A 601 23.83 -22.74 -33.73
N HIS A 602 24.75 -23.29 -32.93
CA HIS A 602 24.69 -23.19 -31.47
C HIS A 602 24.68 -21.73 -30.96
N SER A 603 25.48 -20.84 -31.55
CA SER A 603 25.50 -19.42 -31.17
C SER A 603 24.22 -18.69 -31.53
N LEU A 604 23.56 -19.10 -32.62
CA LEU A 604 22.34 -18.48 -33.13
C LEU A 604 21.11 -18.98 -32.38
N VAL A 605 21.00 -20.30 -32.15
CA VAL A 605 20.01 -20.89 -31.24
C VAL A 605 20.09 -20.25 -29.85
N TYR A 606 21.29 -20.05 -29.32
CA TYR A 606 21.46 -19.33 -28.05
C TYR A 606 21.00 -17.87 -28.11
N SER A 607 21.24 -17.15 -29.21
CA SER A 607 20.74 -15.78 -29.38
C SER A 607 19.21 -15.70 -29.50
N VAL A 608 18.58 -16.64 -30.21
CA VAL A 608 17.12 -16.76 -30.35
C VAL A 608 16.46 -17.08 -29.01
N LEU A 609 17.00 -18.05 -28.26
CA LEU A 609 16.54 -18.39 -26.90
C LEU A 609 16.71 -17.20 -25.94
N ARG A 610 17.85 -16.49 -25.99
CA ARG A 610 18.10 -15.30 -25.17
C ARG A 610 17.15 -14.15 -25.53
N ALA A 611 16.79 -13.97 -26.80
CA ALA A 611 15.80 -12.98 -27.23
C ALA A 611 14.41 -13.32 -26.68
N PHE A 612 13.96 -14.56 -26.86
CA PHE A 612 12.67 -15.05 -26.36
C PHE A 612 12.55 -14.91 -24.82
N GLN A 613 13.60 -15.28 -24.07
CA GLN A 613 13.66 -15.08 -22.62
C GLN A 613 13.59 -13.60 -22.21
N LYS A 614 14.24 -12.69 -22.95
CA LYS A 614 14.14 -11.24 -22.72
C LYS A 614 12.74 -10.71 -22.99
N MET A 615 12.10 -11.11 -24.10
CA MET A 615 10.74 -10.71 -24.46
C MET A 615 9.74 -11.13 -23.38
N GLY A 616 9.78 -12.40 -22.96
CA GLY A 616 8.94 -12.90 -21.86
C GLY A 616 9.18 -12.14 -20.55
N LYS A 617 10.44 -11.81 -20.21
CA LYS A 617 10.73 -10.98 -19.04
C LYS A 617 10.11 -9.58 -19.15
N ILE A 618 10.28 -8.89 -20.28
CA ILE A 618 9.72 -7.54 -20.50
C ILE A 618 8.18 -7.58 -20.41
N GLN A 619 7.52 -8.59 -20.97
CA GLN A 619 6.07 -8.78 -20.83
C GLN A 619 5.63 -8.91 -19.36
N THR A 620 6.33 -9.71 -18.53
CA THR A 620 5.99 -9.82 -17.10
C THR A 620 6.23 -8.53 -16.32
N GLN A 621 7.27 -7.77 -16.67
CA GLN A 621 7.56 -6.46 -16.08
C GLN A 621 6.48 -5.44 -16.46
N GLN A 622 6.07 -5.40 -17.72
CA GLN A 622 5.02 -4.51 -18.21
C GLN A 622 3.65 -4.82 -17.59
N LEU A 623 3.30 -6.11 -17.44
CA LEU A 623 2.09 -6.53 -16.71
C LEU A 623 2.12 -6.06 -15.25
N ALA A 624 3.25 -6.20 -14.56
CA ALA A 624 3.40 -5.71 -13.20
C ALA A 624 3.30 -4.18 -13.10
N PHE A 625 3.79 -3.42 -14.08
CA PHE A 625 3.60 -1.97 -14.14
C PHE A 625 2.13 -1.58 -14.38
N ARG A 626 1.41 -2.28 -15.27
CA ARG A 626 -0.04 -2.09 -15.54
C ARG A 626 -0.92 -2.28 -14.31
N VAL A 627 -0.50 -3.06 -13.31
CA VAL A 627 -1.23 -3.20 -12.04
C VAL A 627 -1.44 -1.84 -11.39
N GLN A 628 -0.35 -1.08 -11.16
CA GLN A 628 -0.36 0.14 -10.34
C GLN A 628 -0.52 1.42 -11.17
N LEU A 629 0.00 1.49 -12.40
CA LEU A 629 -0.14 2.68 -13.26
C LEU A 629 -1.54 2.83 -13.87
N LEU A 630 -2.26 1.71 -14.06
CA LEU A 630 -3.59 1.68 -14.68
C LEU A 630 -4.65 1.18 -13.67
N GLU A 631 -4.42 1.41 -12.38
CA GLU A 631 -5.41 1.18 -11.33
C GLU A 631 -6.55 2.23 -11.48
N PRO A 632 -7.81 1.84 -11.67
CA PRO A 632 -8.89 2.77 -12.02
C PRO A 632 -9.04 3.97 -11.08
N ASP A 633 -8.97 3.77 -9.76
CA ASP A 633 -9.18 4.87 -8.81
C ASP A 633 -7.97 5.82 -8.76
N PHE A 634 -6.75 5.31 -9.01
CA PHE A 634 -5.56 6.14 -9.22
C PHE A 634 -5.68 6.96 -10.52
N VAL A 635 -6.05 6.33 -11.64
CA VAL A 635 -6.19 7.00 -12.95
C VAL A 635 -7.27 8.09 -12.88
N LEU A 636 -8.41 7.81 -12.25
CA LEU A 636 -9.49 8.79 -12.06
C LEU A 636 -9.07 9.96 -11.16
N ARG A 637 -8.33 9.71 -10.06
CA ARG A 637 -7.80 10.78 -9.20
C ARG A 637 -6.75 11.63 -9.91
N PHE A 638 -5.81 11.02 -10.64
CA PHE A 638 -4.82 11.78 -11.43
C PHE A 638 -5.51 12.59 -12.53
N MET A 639 -6.51 12.01 -13.23
CA MET A 639 -7.27 12.71 -14.26
C MET A 639 -8.07 13.89 -13.71
N GLY A 640 -8.74 13.74 -12.56
CA GLY A 640 -9.40 14.85 -11.88
C GLY A 640 -8.45 16.01 -11.54
N PHE A 641 -7.22 15.68 -11.12
CA PHE A 641 -6.17 16.67 -10.91
C PHE A 641 -5.69 17.32 -12.23
N THR A 642 -5.45 16.52 -13.28
CA THR A 642 -5.07 17.03 -14.61
C THR A 642 -6.13 17.95 -15.22
N ASN A 643 -7.42 17.62 -15.06
CA ASN A 643 -8.54 18.46 -15.49
C ASN A 643 -8.54 19.81 -14.74
N PHE A 644 -8.27 19.78 -13.44
CA PHE A 644 -8.16 20.98 -12.61
C PHE A 644 -6.94 21.84 -13.00
N VAL A 645 -5.78 21.23 -13.29
CA VAL A 645 -4.58 21.91 -13.81
C VAL A 645 -4.84 22.52 -15.20
N SER A 646 -5.45 21.75 -16.11
CA SER A 646 -5.90 22.21 -17.44
C SER A 646 -6.78 23.46 -17.33
N THR A 647 -7.88 23.37 -16.57
CA THR A 647 -8.84 24.45 -16.35
C THR A 647 -8.16 25.67 -15.70
N TRP A 648 -7.26 25.44 -14.74
CA TRP A 648 -6.47 26.51 -14.10
C TRP A 648 -5.51 27.19 -15.09
N LEU A 649 -4.82 26.45 -15.96
CA LEU A 649 -3.94 27.02 -16.98
C LEU A 649 -4.71 27.88 -17.98
N ILE A 650 -5.88 27.43 -18.44
CA ILE A 650 -6.76 28.23 -19.30
C ILE A 650 -7.23 29.50 -18.56
N ARG A 651 -7.57 29.39 -17.28
CA ARG A 651 -7.95 30.53 -16.42
C ARG A 651 -6.79 31.52 -16.19
N ARG A 652 -5.55 31.05 -16.07
CA ARG A 652 -4.34 31.90 -15.97
C ARG A 652 -3.92 32.53 -17.31
N ALA A 653 -4.28 31.91 -18.44
CA ALA A 653 -4.02 32.44 -19.78
C ALA A 653 -5.10 33.45 -20.24
N GLY A 654 -6.36 33.24 -19.85
CA GLY A 654 -7.50 34.07 -20.28
C GLY A 654 -7.56 35.44 -19.59
N PRO A 655 -7.84 36.54 -20.33
CA PRO A 655 -7.70 37.91 -19.82
C PRO A 655 -8.68 38.28 -18.69
N LYS A 656 -9.81 37.59 -18.60
CA LYS A 656 -10.84 37.82 -17.57
C LYS A 656 -10.57 37.04 -16.28
N GLY A 657 -9.76 35.98 -16.32
CA GLY A 657 -9.48 35.13 -15.14
C GLY A 657 -10.67 34.32 -14.58
N LEU A 658 -11.76 34.12 -15.35
CA LEU A 658 -13.02 33.51 -14.86
C LEU A 658 -13.33 32.10 -15.40
N HIS A 659 -12.51 31.55 -16.30
CA HIS A 659 -12.71 30.20 -16.85
C HIS A 659 -12.82 29.16 -15.70
N PRO A 660 -13.77 28.20 -15.75
CA PRO A 660 -14.61 27.83 -16.89
C PRO A 660 -15.99 28.53 -16.94
N THR A 661 -16.31 29.47 -16.05
CA THR A 661 -17.65 30.08 -15.98
C THR A 661 -17.58 31.61 -15.78
N PRO A 662 -17.71 32.41 -16.86
CA PRO A 662 -17.88 32.01 -18.26
C PRO A 662 -16.65 31.31 -18.85
N ALA A 663 -16.87 30.57 -19.94
CA ALA A 663 -15.79 30.03 -20.76
C ALA A 663 -14.90 31.16 -21.33
N VAL A 664 -13.71 30.81 -21.82
CA VAL A 664 -12.81 31.80 -22.42
C VAL A 664 -13.14 31.99 -23.89
N GLU A 665 -13.17 33.23 -24.36
CA GLU A 665 -13.26 33.53 -25.79
C GLU A 665 -11.96 33.12 -26.49
N LEU A 666 -12.07 32.38 -27.61
CA LEU A 666 -10.95 31.94 -28.44
C LEU A 666 -10.98 32.65 -29.80
N PRO A 667 -9.81 32.96 -30.40
CA PRO A 667 -8.47 32.80 -29.86
C PRO A 667 -8.17 33.75 -28.70
N LEU A 668 -7.23 33.38 -27.84
CA LEU A 668 -6.77 34.20 -26.72
C LEU A 668 -6.07 35.51 -27.19
N PRO A 669 -5.85 36.50 -26.30
CA PRO A 669 -5.06 37.69 -26.64
C PRO A 669 -3.64 37.37 -27.12
N GLN A 670 -3.07 38.21 -27.99
CA GLN A 670 -1.66 38.09 -28.42
C GLN A 670 -0.67 38.41 -27.29
N GLU A 671 -1.05 39.29 -26.36
CA GLU A 671 -0.30 39.57 -25.14
C GLU A 671 -0.50 38.42 -24.14
N VAL A 672 0.59 37.74 -23.78
CA VAL A 672 0.59 36.60 -22.85
C VAL A 672 0.93 37.09 -21.45
N PRO A 673 0.04 36.95 -20.44
CA PRO A 673 0.27 37.46 -19.09
C PRO A 673 1.58 36.97 -18.48
N MET A 674 2.37 37.87 -17.88
CA MET A 674 3.72 37.51 -17.40
C MET A 674 3.72 36.37 -16.37
N SER A 675 2.73 36.32 -15.47
CA SER A 675 2.55 35.21 -14.52
C SER A 675 2.30 33.84 -15.17
N PHE A 676 1.90 33.79 -16.44
CA PHE A 676 1.78 32.55 -17.22
C PHE A 676 3.09 32.26 -17.95
N ARG A 677 3.75 33.29 -18.51
CA ARG A 677 5.04 33.16 -19.23
C ARG A 677 6.14 32.50 -18.38
N VAL A 678 6.17 32.80 -17.07
CA VAL A 678 7.18 32.34 -16.10
C VAL A 678 6.91 30.97 -15.47
N LEU A 679 5.75 30.36 -15.71
CA LEU A 679 5.49 29.01 -15.20
C LEU A 679 6.51 28.02 -15.80
N PRO A 680 6.94 27.00 -15.03
CA PRO A 680 7.77 25.93 -15.58
C PRO A 680 6.99 25.21 -16.69
N GLU A 681 7.66 24.88 -17.79
CA GLU A 681 7.04 24.36 -19.00
C GLU A 681 6.36 23.01 -18.78
N TYR A 682 6.90 22.21 -17.85
CA TYR A 682 6.35 20.90 -17.52
C TYR A 682 4.90 20.92 -17.09
N ILE A 683 4.41 22.00 -16.45
CA ILE A 683 3.01 22.06 -15.99
C ILE A 683 2.00 21.99 -17.16
N LEU A 684 2.44 22.34 -18.38
CA LEU A 684 1.67 22.22 -19.61
C LEU A 684 1.98 20.90 -20.33
N GLU A 685 3.25 20.46 -20.34
CA GLU A 685 3.65 19.19 -20.94
C GLU A 685 3.04 17.96 -20.25
N ASP A 686 2.99 17.95 -18.92
CA ASP A 686 2.46 16.86 -18.10
C ASP A 686 0.97 16.58 -18.36
N VAL A 687 0.18 17.63 -18.62
CA VAL A 687 -1.23 17.51 -19.01
C VAL A 687 -1.35 16.74 -20.32
N VAL A 688 -0.46 17.00 -21.27
CA VAL A 688 -0.45 16.37 -22.60
C VAL A 688 0.12 14.95 -22.54
N GLU A 689 1.16 14.73 -21.73
CA GLU A 689 1.78 13.41 -21.55
C GLU A 689 0.82 12.44 -20.83
N PHE A 690 0.10 12.90 -19.81
CA PHE A 690 -0.97 12.14 -19.18
C PHE A 690 -2.13 11.86 -20.15
N PHE A 691 -2.58 12.85 -20.92
CA PHE A 691 -3.64 12.69 -21.91
C PHE A 691 -3.27 11.66 -22.99
N LEU A 692 -2.04 11.69 -23.51
CA LEU A 692 -1.50 10.65 -24.40
C LEU A 692 -1.53 9.27 -23.75
N PHE A 693 -1.06 9.16 -22.50
CA PHE A 693 -1.03 7.89 -21.76
C PHE A 693 -2.42 7.29 -21.55
N VAL A 694 -3.39 8.08 -21.07
CA VAL A 694 -4.77 7.60 -20.84
C VAL A 694 -5.44 7.22 -22.15
N THR A 695 -5.30 8.02 -23.22
CA THR A 695 -5.93 7.72 -24.53
C THR A 695 -5.39 6.41 -25.14
N ARG A 696 -4.13 6.04 -24.85
CA ARG A 696 -3.52 4.77 -25.30
C ARG A 696 -3.92 3.57 -24.44
N HIS A 697 -3.97 3.72 -23.12
CA HIS A 697 -3.96 2.59 -22.18
C HIS A 697 -5.15 2.48 -21.24
N SER A 698 -5.94 3.55 -21.09
CA SER A 698 -7.19 3.55 -20.32
C SER A 698 -8.26 4.47 -20.95
N PRO A 699 -8.55 4.38 -22.26
CA PRO A 699 -9.52 5.25 -22.92
C PRO A 699 -10.93 5.13 -22.31
N ASP A 700 -11.31 3.96 -21.81
CA ASP A 700 -12.57 3.71 -21.09
C ASP A 700 -12.74 4.64 -19.87
N SER A 701 -11.64 5.16 -19.28
CA SER A 701 -11.72 6.13 -18.18
C SER A 701 -12.23 7.50 -18.65
N LEU A 702 -11.98 7.87 -19.92
CA LEU A 702 -12.43 9.15 -20.49
C LEU A 702 -13.97 9.20 -20.61
N ASP A 703 -14.64 8.06 -20.75
CA ASP A 703 -16.10 7.98 -20.72
C ASP A 703 -16.69 8.33 -19.33
N LEU A 704 -15.86 8.41 -18.28
CA LEU A 704 -16.26 8.77 -16.92
C LEU A 704 -15.95 10.24 -16.55
N SER A 705 -14.83 10.80 -17.02
CA SER A 705 -14.43 12.19 -16.76
C SER A 705 -13.28 12.64 -17.67
N GLY A 706 -13.03 13.95 -17.78
CA GLY A 706 -11.86 14.50 -18.45
C GLY A 706 -11.92 14.53 -19.97
N LYS A 707 -13.08 14.28 -20.58
CA LYS A 707 -13.27 14.58 -21.99
C LYS A 707 -13.20 16.09 -22.24
N ASP A 708 -14.28 16.80 -21.97
CA ASP A 708 -14.43 18.19 -22.40
C ASP A 708 -13.27 19.09 -21.93
N GLU A 709 -12.73 18.89 -20.72
CA GLU A 709 -11.57 19.63 -20.23
C GLU A 709 -10.28 19.46 -21.07
N LEU A 710 -9.94 18.25 -21.54
CA LEU A 710 -8.70 18.02 -22.28
C LEU A 710 -8.81 18.42 -23.76
N VAL A 711 -10.00 18.32 -24.37
CA VAL A 711 -10.23 18.90 -25.71
C VAL A 711 -10.32 20.42 -25.69
N VAL A 712 -10.99 21.02 -24.70
CA VAL A 712 -10.99 22.50 -24.54
C VAL A 712 -9.57 23.03 -24.30
N PHE A 713 -8.73 22.31 -23.55
CA PHE A 713 -7.30 22.60 -23.40
C PHE A 713 -6.54 22.53 -24.73
N ALA A 714 -6.66 21.40 -25.44
CA ALA A 714 -5.99 21.21 -26.72
C ALA A 714 -6.40 22.28 -27.74
N LEU A 715 -7.70 22.55 -27.89
CA LEU A 715 -8.22 23.59 -28.77
C LEU A 715 -7.79 25.00 -28.33
N THR A 716 -7.76 25.31 -27.04
CA THR A 716 -7.29 26.61 -26.52
C THR A 716 -5.85 26.89 -26.96
N PHE A 717 -4.94 25.95 -26.73
CA PHE A 717 -3.52 26.16 -27.03
C PHE A 717 -3.15 25.89 -28.50
N MET A 718 -3.94 25.12 -29.25
CA MET A 718 -3.77 24.94 -30.69
C MET A 718 -4.39 26.07 -31.53
N THR A 719 -5.44 26.75 -31.06
CA THR A 719 -5.89 28.01 -31.68
C THR A 719 -4.96 29.17 -31.29
N SER A 720 -4.45 29.17 -30.06
CA SER A 720 -3.67 30.27 -29.49
C SER A 720 -2.17 29.96 -29.41
N THR A 721 -1.58 29.42 -30.49
CA THR A 721 -0.25 28.79 -30.47
C THR A 721 0.92 29.68 -30.03
N TRP A 722 0.76 31.00 -30.00
CA TRP A 722 1.76 31.93 -29.46
C TRP A 722 1.95 31.83 -27.94
N TYR A 723 1.03 31.22 -27.19
CA TYR A 723 1.21 30.97 -25.75
C TYR A 723 2.35 29.99 -25.47
N ILE A 724 2.54 28.98 -26.33
CA ILE A 724 3.59 27.96 -26.19
C ILE A 724 4.78 28.32 -27.09
N LYS A 725 6.00 28.37 -26.54
CA LYS A 725 7.22 28.59 -27.36
C LYS A 725 7.67 27.31 -28.08
N ASN A 726 7.66 26.18 -27.39
CA ASN A 726 8.22 24.91 -27.85
C ASN A 726 7.38 24.27 -28.99
N PRO A 727 8.00 23.91 -30.14
CA PRO A 727 7.30 23.25 -31.24
C PRO A 727 7.00 21.77 -30.96
N PHE A 728 7.83 21.08 -30.16
CA PHE A 728 7.62 19.66 -29.82
C PHE A 728 6.40 19.48 -28.91
N LEU A 729 6.18 20.39 -27.97
CA LEU A 729 4.98 20.39 -27.12
C LEU A 729 3.70 20.60 -27.95
N LYS A 730 3.73 21.45 -28.98
CA LYS A 730 2.61 21.58 -29.96
C LYS A 730 2.41 20.31 -30.76
N ALA A 731 3.49 19.61 -31.13
CA ALA A 731 3.41 18.31 -31.78
C ALA A 731 2.78 17.24 -30.87
N LYS A 732 3.17 17.18 -29.58
CA LYS A 732 2.52 16.32 -28.57
C LYS A 732 1.01 16.59 -28.43
N ILE A 733 0.57 17.86 -28.45
CA ILE A 733 -0.86 18.20 -28.38
C ILE A 733 -1.61 17.69 -29.62
N ASN A 734 -1.05 17.90 -30.82
CA ASN A 734 -1.60 17.33 -32.05
C ASN A 734 -1.62 15.79 -32.04
N GLU A 735 -0.59 15.15 -31.48
CA GLU A 735 -0.51 13.71 -31.31
C GLU A 735 -1.63 13.20 -30.38
N ALA A 736 -1.90 13.90 -29.27
CA ALA A 736 -2.98 13.55 -28.35
C ALA A 736 -4.36 13.62 -29.02
N VAL A 737 -4.64 14.71 -29.74
CA VAL A 737 -5.88 14.88 -30.51
C VAL A 737 -5.98 13.83 -31.63
N PHE A 738 -4.88 13.52 -32.31
CA PHE A 738 -4.83 12.47 -33.34
C PHE A 738 -5.19 11.10 -32.78
N TYR A 739 -4.55 10.66 -31.69
CA TYR A 739 -4.91 9.40 -31.03
C TYR A 739 -6.37 9.40 -30.56
N GLY A 740 -6.91 10.56 -30.18
CA GLY A 740 -8.29 10.69 -29.76
C GLY A 740 -9.34 10.47 -30.86
N VAL A 741 -9.02 10.81 -32.12
CA VAL A 741 -9.92 10.59 -33.27
C VAL A 741 -9.69 9.25 -33.98
N LEU A 742 -8.81 8.38 -33.47
CA LEU A 742 -8.67 7.01 -33.97
C LEU A 742 -9.82 6.12 -33.46
N PRO A 743 -10.41 5.25 -34.30
CA PRO A 743 -11.45 4.32 -33.87
C PRO A 743 -10.98 3.42 -32.71
N TYR A 744 -11.75 3.36 -31.63
CA TYR A 744 -11.44 2.53 -30.46
C TYR A 744 -12.67 1.80 -29.93
N GLY A 745 -12.58 0.48 -29.78
CA GLY A 745 -13.66 -0.35 -29.23
C GLY A 745 -14.98 -0.15 -29.99
N ASN A 746 -15.99 0.40 -29.29
CA ASN A 746 -17.28 0.74 -29.87
C ASN A 746 -17.33 2.15 -30.49
N ALA A 747 -16.39 3.04 -30.15
CA ALA A 747 -16.31 4.41 -30.65
C ALA A 747 -15.69 4.43 -32.05
N GLN A 748 -16.51 4.17 -33.07
CA GLN A 748 -16.07 4.05 -34.48
C GLN A 748 -15.45 5.33 -35.04
N ASN A 749 -15.80 6.50 -34.51
CA ASN A 749 -15.23 7.80 -34.90
C ASN A 749 -14.09 8.24 -33.94
N GLY A 750 -13.66 7.36 -33.05
CA GLY A 750 -12.79 7.69 -31.92
C GLY A 750 -13.55 8.25 -30.72
N ILE A 751 -12.91 8.17 -29.55
CA ILE A 751 -13.47 8.50 -28.21
C ILE A 751 -13.91 9.97 -28.11
N TRP A 752 -13.41 10.81 -29.03
CA TRP A 752 -13.39 12.27 -28.96
C TRP A 752 -14.19 13.00 -30.04
N ALA A 753 -14.67 12.31 -31.07
CA ALA A 753 -15.36 12.96 -32.19
C ALA A 753 -16.66 13.65 -31.78
N GLU A 754 -17.36 13.15 -30.75
CA GLU A 754 -18.58 13.76 -30.23
C GLU A 754 -18.30 15.09 -29.53
N CYS A 755 -17.28 15.15 -28.66
CA CYS A 755 -16.84 16.40 -28.01
C CYS A 755 -16.28 17.40 -29.03
N LEU A 756 -15.44 16.95 -29.97
CA LEU A 756 -14.89 17.81 -31.01
C LEU A 756 -15.96 18.37 -31.94
N THR A 757 -16.99 17.58 -32.31
CA THR A 757 -18.11 18.12 -33.10
C THR A 757 -18.96 19.07 -32.26
N ALA A 758 -19.35 18.70 -31.02
CA ALA A 758 -20.13 19.59 -30.15
C ALA A 758 -19.45 20.97 -29.94
N ILE A 759 -18.12 20.99 -29.77
CA ILE A 759 -17.36 22.23 -29.54
C ILE A 759 -17.09 23.00 -30.85
N LEU A 760 -17.03 22.34 -32.02
CA LEU A 760 -16.90 23.02 -33.32
C LEU A 760 -18.24 23.50 -33.92
N TRP A 761 -19.38 23.10 -33.33
CA TRP A 761 -20.72 23.56 -33.69
C TRP A 761 -21.23 24.74 -32.82
N HIS A 762 -20.43 25.20 -31.86
CA HIS A 762 -20.76 26.27 -30.90
C HIS A 762 -19.82 27.47 -30.99
#